data_AF-A0A2R4X3M1-F1
#
_entry.id   AF-A0A2R4X3M1-F1
#
_cell.length_a   1.000
_cell.length_b   1.000
_cell.length_c   1.000
_cell.angle_alpha   90.00
_cell.angle_beta   90.00
_cell.angle_gamma   90.00
#
_symmetry.space_group_name_H-M   'P 1'
#
loop_
_entity.id
_entity.type
_entity.pdbx_description
1 polymer ?
#
loop_
_entity_poly.entity_id
_entity_poly.type
_entity_poly.pdbx_seq_one_letter_code
_entity_poly.pdbx_strand_id
1 'polypeptide(L)'
;MSSDQTPDSYGGVLDRRSFSKLAGASGAALLGGAGSAAGASADATTVNEVTVDGAAALGMDILHWNPSFETWPQIWGRWLTFDRFAQFNYETREWIPRIVEDWTVDGRAMTLSLRDSTYADGDAVTASDLRTQLVCRMAAGGDLADHVESFDIVDDSTLRITTDRALNPDLLEHLVLTEMLQTKDEGQYADWADRYWDDGEDVESEISSHKPDAPDHVSGPMEFVEMTDEYYLLERRADHPDAANINFQQYQFTASPGNPTKWRAMKNNEFDTVTSVFTPSDVVADLDDAWTEYQFPGYWGMGLVFNHDAELAPHTSDRRVRQAIAHAVDRETVANNAGPRIKDPAPTPAAIASTIQDDWIDVGNPFGRMQSSSEVASLMEEAGYTMNSDDLWEHPDRGVATIEILAPQGWSDWEVMAESVGSELRGAGFDAEVNRLQNGIIVGERMPEGNFQIACRAWLPGNERGSHPYFSLRHVLGGALGNTFEYPGWKDEEQPIEVPAMDGSGTMTVDVPATLDELATTSDDAEAAALIEKLAWVTHQDLPWLPIVTKREQSFINTQNLSAPAEDTEAASVKWPTAHLAKTGAMEWDPGEDDSSTIVPSDVQDVTVDGAAALGMDTLHWNPAFIAWPNIWGRWLVNDRLAQFNLETMEWIPRLVTDWTIDDDRVTLFVREDATWATGDPITAADVKTHLICSMAAGGPLDDLVESFDVVDEKTLAITATETFNPTILEFNVLSHLLQAKDEGHYADWADRYWTNDETDVGTEITSYKPSEPDHISGAMEFVEMTDEHYLLERNPEYYGADNINFERYQFTASPGNISKWRAMENNEFDTVMSVFTPSRIVADLDDVWNEYKFPGYWGMGLLFNHDAENAPHVSDRTVRQAIANAVDRQQCADNAGPRVKTPAPTPAAIAPPVQRQWIDVGGTFSEMQDDEQVAVLMAEAGYSKNSEGHWEHPDRGVATIEVVSPHGWSDWEVMANTVGHELREAGFDAEVNLIGNGTIVGERIPNGNFQIACRAWLPGNARSSFPYFPLRHVLGGSFGNQQKYPGWMADAQPIEVPAMDGSGTMEVNVPEALDRLATTTDADEEAALIEELAWVTHQDLPMLPIVTKQEQSFINTQNLTAPPEDAEEAQVKWPATYLPTIGAMQYTTDPPTVEDYVGSDGDLDPSEVMEAKGDYLTGDISLELAVSVMRRFFFG
;
A
#
# COMPACT_ATOMS: atom_id res chain seq x y z
N MET A 1 38.42 13.28 -43.69
CA MET A 1 38.30 12.70 -45.04
C MET A 1 36.82 12.43 -45.24
N SER A 2 36.23 12.96 -46.31
CA SER A 2 34.78 12.95 -46.50
C SER A 2 34.26 11.59 -46.94
N SER A 3 33.03 11.31 -46.53
CA SER A 3 31.91 10.73 -47.31
C SER A 3 32.21 9.50 -48.19
N ASP A 4 31.61 8.38 -47.81
CA ASP A 4 30.58 7.70 -48.63
C ASP A 4 30.32 6.33 -48.00
N GLN A 5 29.31 6.22 -47.15
CA GLN A 5 28.57 4.98 -46.97
C GLN A 5 27.11 5.31 -47.25
N THR A 6 26.69 4.90 -48.44
CA THR A 6 25.29 4.70 -48.81
C THR A 6 24.60 3.84 -47.74
N PRO A 7 23.31 4.08 -47.43
CA PRO A 7 22.55 3.18 -46.57
C PRO A 7 22.59 1.78 -47.17
N ASP A 8 23.01 0.79 -46.39
CA ASP A 8 22.92 -0.61 -46.77
C ASP A 8 21.45 -0.90 -47.10
N SER A 9 21.23 -1.39 -48.32
CA SER A 9 19.89 -1.62 -48.87
C SER A 9 19.10 -2.64 -48.05
N TYR A 10 17.80 -2.38 -47.86
CA TYR A 10 16.72 -3.25 -47.36
C TYR A 10 16.94 -4.77 -47.52
N GLY A 11 17.47 -5.23 -48.66
CA GLY A 11 17.75 -6.66 -48.90
C GLY A 11 18.83 -7.29 -48.01
N GLY A 12 19.72 -6.52 -47.38
CA GLY A 12 20.83 -7.05 -46.57
C GLY A 12 20.44 -7.58 -45.20
N VAL A 13 19.32 -7.10 -44.63
CA VAL A 13 18.79 -7.57 -43.33
C VAL A 13 18.09 -8.92 -43.50
N LEU A 14 17.41 -9.12 -44.64
CA LEU A 14 16.68 -10.35 -44.98
C LEU A 14 17.61 -11.49 -45.45
N ASP A 15 18.71 -11.16 -46.13
CA ASP A 15 19.72 -12.15 -46.56
C ASP A 15 20.46 -12.78 -45.37
N ARG A 16 20.61 -12.06 -44.24
CA ARG A 16 21.17 -12.61 -42.99
C ARG A 16 20.25 -13.65 -42.35
N ARG A 17 18.94 -13.39 -42.33
CA ARG A 17 17.92 -14.34 -41.83
C ARG A 17 17.83 -15.62 -42.69
N SER A 18 17.97 -15.47 -44.00
CA SER A 18 17.99 -16.60 -44.94
C SER A 18 19.24 -17.48 -44.81
N PHE A 19 20.39 -16.87 -44.48
CA PHE A 19 21.65 -17.61 -44.32
C PHE A 19 21.66 -18.48 -43.05
N SER A 20 21.01 -18.05 -41.97
CA SER A 20 20.83 -18.85 -40.74
C SER A 20 19.88 -20.03 -40.91
N LYS A 21 18.77 -19.86 -41.66
CA LYS A 21 17.80 -20.96 -41.94
C LYS A 21 18.41 -22.14 -42.72
N LEU A 22 19.47 -21.91 -43.50
CA LEU A 22 20.15 -22.99 -44.25
C LEU A 22 21.12 -23.83 -43.41
N ALA A 23 21.43 -23.41 -42.17
CA ALA A 23 22.28 -24.16 -41.23
C ALA A 23 21.50 -25.13 -40.32
N GLY A 24 20.16 -25.10 -40.37
CA GLY A 24 19.26 -25.84 -39.45
C GLY A 24 19.38 -27.36 -39.46
N ALA A 25 19.97 -27.99 -40.47
CA ALA A 25 20.10 -29.46 -40.52
C ALA A 25 21.35 -30.03 -39.79
N SER A 26 22.16 -29.21 -39.10
CA SER A 26 23.38 -29.69 -38.39
C SER A 26 23.80 -28.85 -37.18
N GLY A 27 22.96 -27.93 -36.71
CA GLY A 27 23.34 -26.82 -35.83
C GLY A 27 23.38 -27.10 -34.32
N ALA A 28 22.78 -28.18 -33.82
CA ALA A 28 22.68 -28.45 -32.38
C ALA A 28 24.03 -28.72 -31.66
N ALA A 29 25.15 -28.78 -32.40
CA ALA A 29 26.48 -29.04 -31.84
C ALA A 29 27.49 -27.88 -31.99
N LEU A 30 27.07 -26.70 -32.49
CA LEU A 30 28.03 -25.63 -32.86
C LEU A 30 27.95 -24.32 -32.08
N LEU A 31 26.98 -24.12 -31.17
CA LEU A 31 27.01 -23.01 -30.21
C LEU A 31 27.84 -23.31 -28.94
N GLY A 32 28.30 -24.56 -28.79
CA GLY A 32 29.32 -24.94 -27.81
C GLY A 32 30.74 -24.65 -28.32
N GLY A 33 31.19 -23.40 -28.28
CA GLY A 33 32.64 -23.14 -28.24
C GLY A 33 33.13 -21.81 -28.78
N ALA A 34 33.55 -20.92 -27.86
CA ALA A 34 34.93 -20.42 -27.79
C ALA A 34 35.16 -19.58 -26.51
N GLY A 35 35.74 -20.21 -25.48
CA GLY A 35 36.17 -19.52 -24.25
C GLY A 35 36.63 -20.49 -23.16
N SER A 36 37.69 -21.24 -23.42
CA SER A 36 38.21 -22.33 -22.61
C SER A 36 38.39 -22.06 -21.10
N ALA A 37 37.63 -22.77 -20.28
CA ALA A 37 38.10 -23.37 -19.02
C ALA A 37 37.70 -24.86 -19.00
N ALA A 38 38.45 -25.66 -18.25
CA ALA A 38 38.67 -27.09 -18.45
C ALA A 38 37.42 -27.99 -18.53
N GLY A 39 37.48 -28.98 -19.44
CA GLY A 39 36.60 -30.14 -19.35
C GLY A 39 36.84 -30.93 -18.06
N ALA A 40 35.79 -31.04 -17.26
CA ALA A 40 35.63 -32.08 -16.27
C ALA A 40 34.62 -33.10 -16.80
N SER A 41 34.77 -34.34 -16.35
CA SER A 41 33.75 -35.38 -16.38
C SER A 41 32.41 -34.87 -15.88
N ALA A 42 31.34 -35.66 -16.07
CA ALA A 42 30.14 -35.59 -15.22
C ALA A 42 30.52 -35.86 -13.75
N ASP A 43 31.21 -34.91 -13.15
CA ASP A 43 31.18 -34.66 -11.72
C ASP A 43 29.85 -33.93 -11.50
N ALA A 44 29.06 -34.40 -10.54
CA ALA A 44 27.80 -33.78 -10.19
C ALA A 44 28.02 -32.27 -10.03
N THR A 45 27.27 -31.43 -10.76
CA THR A 45 27.15 -30.01 -10.46
C THR A 45 26.87 -29.94 -8.96
N THR A 46 27.79 -29.35 -8.19
CA THR A 46 27.58 -29.20 -6.75
C THR A 46 26.38 -28.28 -6.61
N VAL A 47 25.24 -28.83 -6.24
CA VAL A 47 24.05 -28.05 -5.93
C VAL A 47 24.28 -27.46 -4.54
N ASN A 48 24.24 -26.14 -4.46
CA ASN A 48 24.31 -25.39 -3.22
C ASN A 48 22.91 -25.40 -2.58
N GLU A 49 22.83 -25.76 -1.31
CA GLU A 49 21.62 -25.69 -0.50
C GLU A 49 21.36 -24.23 -0.10
N VAL A 50 20.96 -23.43 -1.08
CA VAL A 50 20.76 -21.98 -0.99
C VAL A 50 19.52 -21.57 -1.77
N THR A 51 18.98 -20.41 -1.41
CA THR A 51 17.84 -19.77 -2.05
C THR A 51 18.32 -18.53 -2.78
N VAL A 52 18.12 -18.49 -4.09
CA VAL A 52 18.28 -17.26 -4.88
C VAL A 52 17.03 -16.41 -4.68
N ASP A 53 17.19 -15.19 -4.19
CA ASP A 53 16.05 -14.30 -3.96
C ASP A 53 15.83 -13.32 -5.12
N GLY A 54 14.59 -13.28 -5.61
CA GLY A 54 14.14 -12.43 -6.70
C GLY A 54 13.01 -11.50 -6.30
N ALA A 55 13.00 -10.28 -6.83
CA ALA A 55 11.85 -9.40 -6.60
C ALA A 55 10.61 -9.84 -7.42
N ALA A 56 9.48 -10.06 -6.75
CA ALA A 56 8.19 -10.28 -7.40
C ALA A 56 7.64 -9.00 -8.07
N ALA A 57 6.68 -9.16 -8.99
CA ALA A 57 6.14 -8.04 -9.77
C ALA A 57 5.34 -7.06 -8.91
N LEU A 58 4.45 -7.61 -8.07
CA LEU A 58 3.37 -6.98 -7.32
C LEU A 58 3.03 -7.85 -6.08
N GLY A 59 2.00 -7.50 -5.29
CA GLY A 59 1.51 -8.30 -4.17
C GLY A 59 1.09 -9.72 -4.58
N MET A 60 1.23 -10.68 -3.66
CA MET A 60 1.02 -12.11 -3.92
C MET A 60 -0.46 -12.46 -4.17
N ASP A 61 -1.38 -11.73 -3.57
CA ASP A 61 -2.84 -11.86 -3.68
C ASP A 61 -3.40 -11.71 -5.11
N ILE A 62 -2.71 -10.91 -5.94
CA ILE A 62 -3.08 -10.69 -7.34
C ILE A 62 -2.26 -11.51 -8.33
N LEU A 63 -1.35 -12.36 -7.84
CA LEU A 63 -0.61 -13.31 -8.63
C LEU A 63 -1.42 -14.62 -8.75
N HIS A 64 -1.54 -15.14 -9.97
CA HIS A 64 -2.22 -16.41 -10.22
C HIS A 64 -1.45 -17.22 -11.25
N TRP A 65 -1.62 -18.55 -11.28
CA TRP A 65 -0.89 -19.45 -12.20
C TRP A 65 -1.60 -19.72 -13.54
N ASN A 66 -2.78 -19.13 -13.80
CA ASN A 66 -3.53 -19.40 -15.04
C ASN A 66 -2.82 -18.88 -16.31
N PRO A 67 -2.61 -19.72 -17.34
CA PRO A 67 -2.01 -19.36 -18.63
C PRO A 67 -2.73 -18.25 -19.42
N SER A 68 -4.04 -18.10 -19.27
CA SER A 68 -4.85 -17.14 -20.06
C SER A 68 -4.78 -15.70 -19.54
N PHE A 69 -4.25 -15.50 -18.33
CA PHE A 69 -3.90 -14.16 -17.84
C PHE A 69 -2.50 -13.76 -18.30
N GLU A 70 -2.27 -13.75 -19.62
CA GLU A 70 -1.07 -13.14 -20.18
C GLU A 70 -1.00 -11.60 -19.98
N THR A 71 -2.03 -10.99 -19.37
CA THR A 71 -2.04 -9.57 -19.00
C THR A 71 -1.58 -9.35 -17.56
N TRP A 72 -0.62 -8.45 -17.40
CA TRP A 72 -0.05 -7.94 -16.15
C TRP A 72 -1.10 -7.72 -15.04
N PRO A 73 -0.91 -8.18 -13.78
CA PRO A 73 0.32 -8.72 -13.13
C PRO A 73 0.73 -10.13 -13.58
N GLN A 74 2.02 -10.48 -13.45
CA GLN A 74 2.57 -11.80 -13.81
C GLN A 74 3.35 -12.44 -12.66
N ILE A 75 3.22 -13.76 -12.49
CA ILE A 75 4.13 -14.58 -11.70
C ILE A 75 5.42 -14.76 -12.50
N TRP A 76 6.52 -14.14 -12.06
CA TRP A 76 7.83 -14.28 -12.72
C TRP A 76 8.37 -15.71 -12.65
N GLY A 77 8.04 -16.46 -11.59
CA GLY A 77 8.38 -17.87 -11.43
C GLY A 77 7.96 -18.76 -12.59
N ARG A 78 6.91 -18.41 -13.34
CA ARG A 78 6.47 -19.17 -14.53
C ARG A 78 7.59 -19.41 -15.54
N TRP A 79 8.54 -18.48 -15.63
CA TRP A 79 9.68 -18.57 -16.53
C TRP A 79 10.68 -19.65 -16.12
N LEU A 80 10.61 -20.15 -14.89
CA LEU A 80 11.35 -21.28 -14.34
C LEU A 80 10.48 -22.53 -14.17
N THR A 81 9.20 -22.36 -13.81
CA THR A 81 8.23 -23.44 -13.56
C THR A 81 7.74 -24.14 -14.82
N PHE A 82 7.72 -23.44 -15.95
CA PHE A 82 7.27 -24.00 -17.21
C PHE A 82 8.35 -23.90 -18.29
N ASP A 83 8.33 -24.89 -19.18
CA ASP A 83 9.18 -24.93 -20.34
C ASP A 83 8.58 -24.11 -21.50
N ARG A 84 9.39 -23.27 -22.15
CA ARG A 84 8.98 -22.56 -23.37
C ARG A 84 9.10 -23.48 -24.58
N PHE A 85 8.28 -23.27 -25.61
CA PHE A 85 8.41 -23.94 -26.90
C PHE A 85 9.78 -23.62 -27.50
N ALA A 86 10.06 -22.33 -27.68
CA ALA A 86 11.40 -21.80 -27.93
C ALA A 86 11.58 -20.45 -27.19
N GLN A 87 12.81 -19.98 -27.08
CA GLN A 87 13.13 -18.66 -26.54
C GLN A 87 13.55 -17.72 -27.67
N PHE A 88 13.02 -16.50 -27.72
CA PHE A 88 13.46 -15.52 -28.71
C PHE A 88 14.68 -14.71 -28.23
N ASN A 89 15.66 -14.52 -29.11
CA ASN A 89 16.79 -13.61 -28.92
C ASN A 89 16.50 -12.27 -29.59
N TYR A 90 16.52 -11.18 -28.84
CA TYR A 90 16.11 -9.85 -29.27
C TYR A 90 17.20 -9.12 -30.07
N GLU A 91 18.45 -9.54 -29.94
CA GLU A 91 19.58 -8.99 -30.68
C GLU A 91 19.71 -9.66 -32.05
N THR A 92 19.77 -10.99 -32.07
CA THR A 92 19.91 -11.76 -33.33
C THR A 92 18.58 -11.91 -34.07
N ARG A 93 17.45 -11.79 -33.35
CA ARG A 93 16.08 -12.00 -33.86
C ARG A 93 15.88 -13.45 -34.33
N GLU A 94 16.50 -14.38 -33.63
CA GLU A 94 16.44 -15.82 -33.89
C GLU A 94 15.83 -16.58 -32.71
N TRP A 95 15.22 -17.73 -33.00
CA TRP A 95 14.67 -18.64 -32.00
C TRP A 95 15.74 -19.59 -31.47
N ILE A 96 15.83 -19.66 -30.14
CA ILE A 96 16.66 -20.59 -29.39
C ILE A 96 15.79 -21.79 -28.98
N PRO A 97 16.10 -23.01 -29.43
CA PRO A 97 15.33 -24.21 -29.08
C PRO A 97 15.20 -24.43 -27.58
N ARG A 98 14.06 -24.96 -27.13
CA ARG A 98 13.76 -25.30 -25.73
C ARG A 98 13.07 -26.66 -25.65
N ILE A 99 11.80 -26.77 -25.23
CA ILE A 99 11.12 -28.08 -25.24
C ILE A 99 10.88 -28.56 -26.67
N VAL A 100 10.70 -27.63 -27.62
CA VAL A 100 10.81 -27.90 -29.05
C VAL A 100 12.27 -27.74 -29.45
N GLU A 101 12.93 -28.85 -29.79
CA GLU A 101 14.35 -28.87 -30.16
C GLU A 101 14.59 -28.58 -31.64
N ASP A 102 13.59 -28.82 -32.50
CA ASP A 102 13.65 -28.59 -33.94
C ASP A 102 12.25 -28.33 -34.52
N TRP A 103 12.18 -27.55 -35.59
CA TRP A 103 10.94 -27.34 -36.34
C TRP A 103 11.18 -27.01 -37.81
N THR A 104 10.20 -27.35 -38.64
CA THR A 104 10.22 -27.05 -40.09
C THR A 104 8.88 -26.51 -40.55
N VAL A 105 8.88 -25.48 -41.40
CA VAL A 105 7.68 -24.97 -42.08
C VAL A 105 7.75 -25.30 -43.57
N ASP A 106 6.85 -26.19 -44.02
CA ASP A 106 6.72 -26.63 -45.40
C ASP A 106 5.33 -26.31 -45.97
N GLY A 107 5.22 -25.12 -46.58
CA GLY A 107 3.98 -24.65 -47.19
C GLY A 107 2.89 -24.38 -46.15
N ARG A 108 1.96 -25.32 -45.97
CA ARG A 108 0.86 -25.22 -44.98
C ARG A 108 1.12 -26.02 -43.72
N ALA A 109 2.29 -26.63 -43.56
CA ALA A 109 2.55 -27.52 -42.44
C ALA A 109 3.76 -27.03 -41.65
N MET A 110 3.58 -26.86 -40.34
CA MET A 110 4.68 -26.73 -39.38
C MET A 110 4.82 -28.06 -38.64
N THR A 111 6.02 -28.62 -38.60
CA THR A 111 6.33 -29.83 -37.82
C THR A 111 7.25 -29.44 -36.68
N LEU A 112 6.90 -29.81 -35.46
CA LEU A 112 7.63 -29.56 -34.22
C LEU A 112 8.17 -30.90 -33.68
N SER A 113 9.44 -30.91 -33.28
CA SER A 113 10.07 -32.06 -32.64
C SER A 113 10.41 -31.72 -31.19
N LEU A 114 10.01 -32.58 -30.27
CA LEU A 114 10.23 -32.44 -28.84
C LEU A 114 11.54 -33.11 -28.40
N ARG A 115 12.23 -32.47 -27.46
CA ARG A 115 13.28 -33.14 -26.68
C ARG A 115 12.65 -34.10 -25.67
N ASP A 116 13.43 -35.08 -25.20
CA ASP A 116 13.04 -35.91 -24.05
C ASP A 116 12.93 -35.04 -22.77
N SER A 117 11.77 -35.03 -22.12
CA SER A 117 11.52 -34.33 -20.84
C SER A 117 10.36 -34.97 -20.05
N THR A 118 10.24 -34.59 -18.78
CA THR A 118 9.20 -35.07 -17.85
C THR A 118 8.54 -33.91 -17.11
N TYR A 119 7.27 -34.08 -16.76
CA TYR A 119 6.59 -33.28 -15.74
C TYR A 119 7.06 -33.67 -14.33
N ALA A 120 6.80 -32.82 -13.34
CA ALA A 120 7.19 -33.07 -11.94
C ALA A 120 6.58 -34.34 -11.33
N ASP A 121 5.40 -34.76 -11.81
CA ASP A 121 4.76 -36.03 -11.43
C ASP A 121 5.46 -37.28 -12.03
N GLY A 122 6.46 -37.07 -12.89
CA GLY A 122 7.24 -38.10 -13.57
C GLY A 122 6.69 -38.54 -14.93
N ASP A 123 5.55 -37.99 -15.36
CA ASP A 123 5.00 -38.30 -16.68
C ASP A 123 5.83 -37.70 -17.80
N ALA A 124 5.90 -38.40 -18.94
CA ALA A 124 6.60 -37.91 -20.11
C ALA A 124 5.85 -36.73 -20.74
N VAL A 125 6.60 -35.71 -21.17
CA VAL A 125 6.06 -34.65 -22.04
C VAL A 125 5.94 -35.19 -23.46
N THR A 126 4.79 -34.99 -24.11
CA THR A 126 4.48 -35.54 -25.43
C THR A 126 3.94 -34.51 -26.42
N ALA A 127 3.86 -34.88 -27.69
CA ALA A 127 3.28 -34.08 -28.76
C ALA A 127 1.79 -33.75 -28.53
N SER A 128 1.07 -34.57 -27.76
CA SER A 128 -0.31 -34.28 -27.37
C SER A 128 -0.40 -33.07 -26.45
N ASP A 129 0.55 -32.91 -25.51
CA ASP A 129 0.57 -31.78 -24.59
C ASP A 129 0.77 -30.44 -25.33
N LEU A 130 1.60 -30.44 -26.39
CA LEU A 130 1.76 -29.29 -27.28
C LEU A 130 0.47 -28.96 -28.02
N ARG A 131 -0.25 -29.97 -28.52
CA ARG A 131 -1.58 -29.76 -29.14
C ARG A 131 -2.50 -29.08 -28.14
N THR A 132 -2.62 -29.65 -26.93
CA THR A 132 -3.54 -29.16 -25.90
C THR A 132 -3.21 -27.72 -25.48
N GLN A 133 -1.92 -27.37 -25.37
CA GLN A 133 -1.49 -25.99 -25.11
C GLN A 133 -1.94 -25.02 -26.21
N LEU A 134 -1.70 -25.38 -27.47
CA LEU A 134 -2.05 -24.53 -28.62
C LEU A 134 -3.57 -24.39 -28.78
N VAL A 135 -4.32 -25.47 -28.58
CA VAL A 135 -5.78 -25.48 -28.66
C VAL A 135 -6.41 -24.65 -27.54
N CYS A 136 -5.95 -24.81 -26.29
CA CYS A 136 -6.41 -23.97 -25.18
C CYS A 136 -6.11 -22.48 -25.43
N ARG A 137 -4.94 -22.17 -26.02
CA ARG A 137 -4.58 -20.80 -26.37
C ARG A 137 -5.48 -20.22 -27.45
N MET A 138 -5.86 -21.03 -28.45
CA MET A 138 -6.82 -20.66 -29.49
C MET A 138 -8.22 -20.42 -28.90
N ALA A 139 -8.65 -21.28 -27.98
CA ALA A 139 -9.92 -21.13 -27.26
C ALA A 139 -9.96 -19.85 -26.40
N ALA A 140 -8.81 -19.41 -25.88
CA ALA A 140 -8.66 -18.14 -25.15
C ALA A 140 -8.43 -16.92 -26.08
N GLY A 141 -8.83 -17.00 -27.35
CA GLY A 141 -8.76 -15.88 -28.29
C GLY A 141 -7.40 -15.65 -28.95
N GLY A 142 -6.49 -16.63 -28.91
CA GLY A 142 -5.17 -16.54 -29.55
C GLY A 142 -5.23 -16.46 -31.08
N ASP A 143 -4.39 -15.61 -31.67
CA ASP A 143 -4.35 -15.32 -33.12
C ASP A 143 -4.14 -16.56 -34.02
N LEU A 144 -3.58 -17.65 -33.49
CA LEU A 144 -3.41 -18.90 -34.21
C LEU A 144 -4.76 -19.51 -34.65
N ALA A 145 -5.85 -19.19 -33.95
CA ALA A 145 -7.18 -19.72 -34.23
C ALA A 145 -7.72 -19.35 -35.62
N ASP A 146 -7.30 -18.20 -36.15
CA ASP A 146 -7.69 -17.70 -37.48
C ASP A 146 -7.02 -18.51 -38.62
N HIS A 147 -6.14 -19.48 -38.33
CA HIS A 147 -5.25 -20.06 -39.33
C HIS A 147 -5.08 -21.59 -39.32
N VAL A 148 -5.48 -22.31 -38.27
CA VAL A 148 -5.21 -23.76 -38.16
C VAL A 148 -6.34 -24.61 -38.74
N GLU A 149 -5.98 -25.61 -39.57
CA GLU A 149 -6.89 -26.63 -40.12
C GLU A 149 -6.84 -27.93 -39.32
N SER A 150 -5.66 -28.43 -38.95
CA SER A 150 -5.52 -29.70 -38.22
C SER A 150 -4.26 -29.78 -37.35
N PHE A 151 -4.33 -30.61 -36.32
CA PHE A 151 -3.21 -31.08 -35.54
C PHE A 151 -3.05 -32.59 -35.76
N ASP A 152 -1.87 -33.03 -36.20
CA ASP A 152 -1.52 -34.43 -36.44
C ASP A 152 -0.38 -34.83 -35.49
N ILE A 153 -0.68 -35.67 -34.50
CA ILE A 153 0.34 -36.32 -33.67
C ILE A 153 0.98 -37.42 -34.51
N VAL A 154 2.22 -37.21 -34.95
CA VAL A 154 2.95 -38.16 -35.81
C VAL A 154 3.47 -39.34 -34.98
N ASP A 155 4.02 -39.02 -33.80
CA ASP A 155 4.44 -39.93 -32.73
C ASP A 155 4.54 -39.13 -31.41
N ASP A 156 4.92 -39.80 -30.31
CA ASP A 156 4.94 -39.20 -28.96
C ASP A 156 5.80 -37.93 -28.85
N SER A 157 6.78 -37.71 -29.74
CA SER A 157 7.69 -36.56 -29.72
C SER A 157 7.50 -35.60 -30.90
N THR A 158 6.52 -35.83 -31.79
CA THR A 158 6.40 -35.06 -33.04
C THR A 158 4.96 -34.58 -33.28
N LEU A 159 4.75 -33.26 -33.23
CA LEU A 159 3.49 -32.61 -33.57
C LEU A 159 3.58 -31.97 -34.95
N ARG A 160 2.58 -32.22 -35.81
CA ARG A 160 2.43 -31.52 -37.08
C ARG A 160 1.16 -30.67 -37.05
N ILE A 161 1.33 -29.36 -37.25
CA ILE A 161 0.26 -28.38 -37.38
C ILE A 161 0.05 -28.12 -38.86
N THR A 162 -1.18 -28.28 -39.36
CA THR A 162 -1.54 -27.90 -40.73
C THR A 162 -2.44 -26.66 -40.69
N THR A 163 -2.05 -25.61 -41.39
CA THR A 163 -2.82 -24.37 -41.54
C THR A 163 -3.78 -24.43 -42.72
N ASP A 164 -4.88 -23.68 -42.65
CA ASP A 164 -5.92 -23.62 -43.69
C ASP A 164 -5.37 -23.12 -45.05
N ARG A 165 -4.33 -22.30 -44.99
CA ARG A 165 -3.55 -21.77 -46.12
C ARG A 165 -2.07 -21.69 -45.79
N ALA A 166 -1.24 -21.42 -46.80
CA ALA A 166 0.18 -21.19 -46.55
C ALA A 166 0.32 -19.82 -45.88
N LEU A 167 0.90 -19.81 -44.68
CA LEU A 167 1.24 -18.57 -43.99
C LEU A 167 2.69 -18.20 -44.28
N ASN A 168 3.01 -16.94 -44.05
CA ASN A 168 4.40 -16.52 -43.93
C ASN A 168 5.10 -17.36 -42.83
N PRO A 169 6.23 -18.04 -43.13
CA PRO A 169 6.90 -18.90 -42.15
C PRO A 169 7.33 -18.17 -40.88
N ASP A 170 7.82 -16.93 -40.99
CA ASP A 170 8.23 -16.14 -39.83
C ASP A 170 7.02 -15.80 -38.95
N LEU A 171 5.87 -15.48 -39.56
CA LEU A 171 4.62 -15.26 -38.82
C LEU A 171 4.19 -16.52 -38.08
N LEU A 172 4.20 -17.68 -38.74
CA LEU A 172 3.81 -18.94 -38.13
C LEU A 172 4.74 -19.35 -36.99
N GLU A 173 6.05 -19.12 -37.13
CA GLU A 173 7.01 -19.30 -36.04
C GLU A 173 6.63 -18.43 -34.82
N HIS A 174 6.27 -17.16 -35.00
CA HIS A 174 5.82 -16.28 -33.90
C HIS A 174 4.45 -16.63 -33.33
N LEU A 175 3.57 -17.29 -34.09
CA LEU A 175 2.26 -17.73 -33.59
C LEU A 175 2.36 -18.99 -32.73
N VAL A 176 3.42 -19.79 -32.90
CA VAL A 176 3.55 -21.12 -32.28
C VAL A 176 4.67 -21.16 -31.24
N LEU A 177 5.85 -20.62 -31.54
CA LEU A 177 7.05 -20.80 -30.71
C LEU A 177 7.10 -19.89 -29.47
N THR A 178 6.23 -18.88 -29.39
CA THR A 178 6.13 -17.98 -28.22
C THR A 178 5.61 -18.68 -26.97
N GLU A 179 4.89 -19.78 -27.17
CA GLU A 179 4.12 -20.46 -26.14
C GLU A 179 4.99 -21.09 -25.05
N MET A 180 4.34 -21.32 -23.91
CA MET A 180 4.91 -21.94 -22.72
C MET A 180 4.03 -23.12 -22.32
N LEU A 181 4.63 -24.29 -22.11
CA LEU A 181 3.94 -25.55 -21.84
C LEU A 181 3.39 -25.57 -20.40
N GLN A 182 2.20 -25.02 -20.23
CA GLN A 182 1.49 -24.89 -18.96
C GLN A 182 0.38 -25.93 -18.82
N THR A 183 -0.19 -26.38 -19.94
CA THR A 183 -1.21 -27.42 -19.97
C THR A 183 -0.60 -28.81 -20.15
N LYS A 184 -1.27 -29.83 -19.61
CA LYS A 184 -1.04 -31.24 -19.90
C LYS A 184 -2.26 -31.79 -20.63
N ASP A 185 -2.09 -32.78 -21.51
CA ASP A 185 -3.18 -33.49 -22.19
C ASP A 185 -3.90 -34.47 -21.26
N GLU A 186 -4.37 -33.93 -20.13
CA GLU A 186 -5.08 -34.65 -19.09
C GLU A 186 -6.07 -33.71 -18.38
N GLY A 187 -7.10 -34.29 -17.77
CA GLY A 187 -8.00 -33.56 -16.88
C GLY A 187 -8.78 -32.45 -17.58
N GLN A 188 -8.85 -31.29 -16.94
CA GLN A 188 -9.67 -30.16 -17.40
C GLN A 188 -9.14 -29.52 -18.69
N TYR A 189 -7.82 -29.48 -18.89
CA TYR A 189 -7.25 -28.86 -20.08
C TYR A 189 -7.51 -29.69 -21.34
N ALA A 190 -7.42 -31.02 -21.23
CA ALA A 190 -7.84 -31.92 -22.30
C ALA A 190 -9.34 -31.79 -22.60
N ASP A 191 -10.19 -31.70 -21.56
CA ASP A 191 -11.65 -31.50 -21.73
C ASP A 191 -11.95 -30.19 -22.47
N TRP A 192 -11.37 -29.06 -22.05
CA TRP A 192 -11.55 -27.77 -22.73
C TRP A 192 -11.02 -27.80 -24.17
N ALA A 193 -9.86 -28.41 -24.39
CA ALA A 193 -9.28 -28.53 -25.71
C ALA A 193 -10.19 -29.34 -26.66
N ASP A 194 -10.70 -30.48 -26.21
CA ASP A 194 -11.58 -31.33 -27.02
C ASP A 194 -12.95 -30.68 -27.23
N ARG A 195 -13.54 -30.04 -26.20
CA ARG A 195 -14.81 -29.31 -26.34
C ARG A 195 -14.71 -28.16 -27.33
N TYR A 196 -13.63 -27.39 -27.29
CA TYR A 196 -13.41 -26.32 -28.26
C TYR A 196 -13.13 -26.87 -29.65
N TRP A 197 -12.19 -27.82 -29.78
CA TRP A 197 -11.67 -28.26 -31.07
C TRP A 197 -12.56 -29.26 -31.80
N ASP A 198 -13.09 -30.26 -31.09
CA ASP A 198 -13.86 -31.35 -31.67
C ASP A 198 -15.38 -31.09 -31.63
N ASP A 199 -15.87 -30.48 -30.56
CA ASP A 199 -17.32 -30.20 -30.38
C ASP A 199 -17.73 -28.78 -30.81
N GLY A 200 -16.77 -27.85 -30.95
CA GLY A 200 -17.03 -26.46 -31.36
C GLY A 200 -17.69 -25.61 -30.28
N GLU A 201 -17.49 -25.95 -29.01
CA GLU A 201 -17.99 -25.19 -27.87
C GLU A 201 -17.14 -23.94 -27.57
N ASP A 202 -17.79 -22.88 -27.11
CA ASP A 202 -17.12 -21.71 -26.57
C ASP A 202 -16.80 -21.94 -25.09
N VAL A 203 -15.51 -22.06 -24.79
CA VAL A 203 -14.96 -22.29 -23.45
C VAL A 203 -14.07 -21.13 -22.98
N GLU A 204 -14.07 -20.00 -23.70
CA GLU A 204 -13.17 -18.86 -23.42
C GLU A 204 -13.33 -18.37 -21.98
N SER A 205 -14.59 -18.21 -21.52
CA SER A 205 -14.88 -17.78 -20.16
C SER A 205 -14.45 -18.80 -19.11
N GLU A 206 -14.52 -20.10 -19.40
CA GLU A 206 -14.10 -21.15 -18.47
C GLU A 206 -12.58 -21.07 -18.28
N ILE A 207 -11.84 -21.07 -19.38
CA ILE A 207 -10.37 -20.96 -19.36
C ILE A 207 -9.94 -19.63 -18.71
N SER A 208 -10.59 -18.53 -19.03
CA SER A 208 -10.23 -17.20 -18.48
C SER A 208 -10.58 -17.05 -17.00
N SER A 209 -11.55 -17.80 -16.48
CA SER A 209 -11.96 -17.73 -15.07
C SER A 209 -11.23 -18.72 -14.16
N HIS A 210 -10.51 -19.70 -14.73
CA HIS A 210 -9.70 -20.65 -13.98
C HIS A 210 -8.60 -19.91 -13.20
N LYS A 211 -8.45 -20.14 -11.90
CA LYS A 211 -7.45 -19.44 -11.08
C LYS A 211 -6.88 -20.42 -10.07
N PRO A 212 -5.91 -21.27 -10.47
CA PRO A 212 -5.34 -22.22 -9.56
C PRO A 212 -4.31 -21.54 -8.65
N ASP A 213 -4.34 -21.86 -7.37
CA ASP A 213 -3.45 -21.31 -6.33
C ASP A 213 -2.00 -21.83 -6.48
N ALA A 214 -1.83 -22.95 -7.18
CA ALA A 214 -0.56 -23.55 -7.56
C ALA A 214 -0.58 -23.91 -9.07
N PRO A 215 0.57 -24.12 -9.72
CA PRO A 215 0.59 -24.66 -11.08
C PRO A 215 -0.13 -26.02 -11.13
N ASP A 216 -1.11 -26.19 -12.02
CA ASP A 216 -1.77 -27.49 -12.22
C ASP A 216 -0.77 -28.58 -12.66
N HIS A 217 0.25 -28.18 -13.41
CA HIS A 217 1.35 -29.02 -13.89
C HIS A 217 2.66 -28.23 -13.86
N VAL A 218 3.79 -28.92 -13.77
CA VAL A 218 5.12 -28.30 -13.78
C VAL A 218 5.98 -28.99 -14.82
N SER A 219 6.31 -28.27 -15.90
CA SER A 219 7.12 -28.78 -17.02
C SER A 219 8.58 -28.33 -16.97
N GLY A 220 8.89 -27.23 -16.29
CA GLY A 220 10.21 -26.62 -16.22
C GLY A 220 11.11 -27.14 -15.09
N PRO A 221 12.33 -26.61 -14.96
CA PRO A 221 13.34 -27.08 -14.00
C PRO A 221 13.14 -26.68 -12.53
N MET A 222 12.19 -25.80 -12.20
CA MET A 222 11.91 -25.41 -10.82
C MET A 222 10.44 -25.64 -10.48
N GLU A 223 10.15 -26.52 -9.54
CA GLU A 223 8.81 -26.85 -9.08
C GLU A 223 8.30 -25.83 -8.07
N PHE A 224 7.01 -25.52 -8.12
CA PHE A 224 6.36 -24.69 -7.12
C PHE A 224 6.27 -25.43 -5.80
N VAL A 225 6.74 -24.81 -4.73
CA VAL A 225 6.66 -25.35 -3.37
C VAL A 225 5.47 -24.73 -2.66
N GLU A 226 5.50 -23.41 -2.52
CA GLU A 226 4.47 -22.65 -1.83
C GLU A 226 4.41 -21.19 -2.30
N MET A 227 3.29 -20.55 -2.02
CA MET A 227 3.08 -19.13 -2.12
C MET A 227 2.48 -18.68 -0.80
N THR A 228 3.13 -17.74 -0.15
CA THR A 228 2.66 -16.99 1.01
C THR A 228 2.32 -15.57 0.55
N ASP A 229 1.88 -14.71 1.47
CA ASP A 229 1.64 -13.30 1.14
C ASP A 229 2.97 -12.51 0.94
N GLU A 230 4.08 -13.06 1.43
CA GLU A 230 5.42 -12.48 1.33
C GLU A 230 6.23 -13.01 0.15
N TYR A 231 6.06 -14.25 -0.30
CA TYR A 231 6.86 -14.80 -1.39
C TYR A 231 6.19 -16.00 -2.06
N TYR A 232 6.65 -16.35 -3.26
CA TYR A 232 6.50 -17.71 -3.76
C TYR A 232 7.85 -18.38 -3.97
N LEU A 233 7.93 -19.64 -3.53
CA LEU A 233 9.14 -20.42 -3.49
C LEU A 233 9.10 -21.50 -4.56
N LEU A 234 10.20 -21.61 -5.29
CA LEU A 234 10.43 -22.68 -6.24
C LEU A 234 11.62 -23.55 -5.79
N GLU A 235 11.53 -24.86 -6.01
CA GLU A 235 12.59 -25.81 -5.72
C GLU A 235 13.07 -26.53 -6.99
N ARG A 236 14.38 -26.76 -7.07
CA ARG A 236 15.03 -27.38 -8.22
C ARG A 236 14.58 -28.83 -8.44
N ARG A 237 14.07 -29.12 -9.65
CA ARG A 237 13.73 -30.46 -10.13
C ARG A 237 14.94 -31.19 -10.68
N ALA A 238 15.53 -32.09 -9.91
CA ALA A 238 16.76 -32.80 -10.28
C ALA A 238 16.61 -33.74 -11.51
N ASP A 239 15.40 -34.16 -11.85
CA ASP A 239 15.06 -35.03 -12.98
C ASP A 239 14.94 -34.28 -14.32
N HIS A 240 14.78 -32.96 -14.28
CA HIS A 240 14.60 -32.15 -15.48
C HIS A 240 15.92 -32.04 -16.31
N PRO A 241 15.88 -32.06 -17.66
CA PRO A 241 17.09 -32.00 -18.49
C PRO A 241 17.99 -30.79 -18.24
N ASP A 242 17.40 -29.63 -17.93
CA ASP A 242 18.14 -28.39 -17.65
C ASP A 242 18.61 -28.28 -16.18
N ALA A 243 18.27 -29.23 -15.31
CA ALA A 243 18.64 -29.17 -13.89
C ALA A 243 20.17 -29.22 -13.67
N ALA A 244 20.92 -29.79 -14.61
CA ALA A 244 22.39 -29.82 -14.57
C ALA A 244 23.01 -28.41 -14.67
N ASN A 245 22.25 -27.45 -15.19
CA ASN A 245 22.66 -26.06 -15.39
C ASN A 245 22.33 -25.15 -14.19
N ILE A 246 21.55 -25.65 -13.22
CA ILE A 246 21.15 -24.88 -12.04
C ILE A 246 21.89 -25.45 -10.82
N ASN A 247 22.76 -24.65 -10.22
CA ASN A 247 23.62 -25.05 -9.10
C ASN A 247 23.14 -24.55 -7.72
N PHE A 248 21.88 -24.09 -7.61
CA PHE A 248 21.24 -23.69 -6.36
C PHE A 248 19.93 -24.46 -6.18
N GLN A 249 19.53 -24.69 -4.93
CA GLN A 249 18.40 -25.55 -4.59
C GLN A 249 17.06 -24.83 -4.75
N GLN A 250 16.97 -23.57 -4.35
CA GLN A 250 15.71 -22.82 -4.32
C GLN A 250 15.81 -21.48 -5.06
N TYR A 251 14.68 -21.03 -5.59
CA TYR A 251 14.51 -19.69 -6.13
C TYR A 251 13.23 -19.12 -5.54
N GLN A 252 13.38 -18.12 -4.68
CA GLN A 252 12.28 -17.42 -4.05
C GLN A 252 11.99 -16.13 -4.81
N PHE A 253 10.72 -15.76 -4.89
CA PHE A 253 10.34 -14.44 -5.34
C PHE A 253 9.60 -13.71 -4.23
N THR A 254 10.30 -12.79 -3.57
CA THR A 254 9.79 -11.99 -2.45
C THR A 254 8.93 -10.82 -2.95
N ALA A 255 7.81 -10.58 -2.27
CA ALA A 255 6.86 -9.51 -2.51
C ALA A 255 7.58 -8.16 -2.39
N SER A 256 7.61 -7.44 -3.51
CA SER A 256 8.27 -6.14 -3.57
C SER A 256 7.42 -5.21 -4.44
N PRO A 257 6.24 -4.76 -3.97
CA PRO A 257 5.32 -3.99 -4.79
C PRO A 257 5.88 -2.59 -5.07
N GLY A 258 6.03 -2.27 -6.35
CA GLY A 258 6.44 -0.95 -6.82
C GLY A 258 7.95 -0.80 -7.06
N ASN A 259 8.31 0.19 -7.89
CA ASN A 259 9.72 0.45 -8.22
C ASN A 259 10.52 1.01 -7.02
N PRO A 260 10.01 1.93 -6.18
CA PRO A 260 10.78 2.46 -5.05
C PRO A 260 11.21 1.39 -4.03
N THR A 261 10.33 0.42 -3.75
CA THR A 261 10.60 -0.74 -2.88
C THR A 261 11.76 -1.57 -3.45
N LYS A 262 11.69 -1.91 -4.75
CA LYS A 262 12.77 -2.61 -5.46
C LYS A 262 14.06 -1.81 -5.48
N TRP A 263 14.02 -0.49 -5.67
CA TRP A 263 15.23 0.35 -5.66
C TRP A 263 15.92 0.35 -4.31
N ARG A 264 15.15 0.44 -3.21
CA ARG A 264 15.71 0.40 -1.86
C ARG A 264 16.34 -0.97 -1.58
N ALA A 265 15.61 -2.05 -1.89
CA ALA A 265 16.11 -3.41 -1.75
C ALA A 265 17.38 -3.65 -2.60
N MET A 266 17.40 -3.15 -3.84
CA MET A 266 18.59 -3.20 -4.69
C MET A 266 19.77 -2.41 -4.10
N LYS A 267 19.55 -1.19 -3.59
CA LYS A 267 20.61 -0.38 -2.93
C LYS A 267 21.16 -1.05 -1.68
N ASN A 268 20.35 -1.86 -1.00
CA ASN A 268 20.73 -2.63 0.18
C ASN A 268 21.23 -4.05 -0.12
N ASN A 269 21.28 -4.45 -1.41
CA ASN A 269 21.63 -5.80 -1.85
C ASN A 269 20.73 -6.91 -1.26
N GLU A 270 19.45 -6.61 -1.01
CA GLU A 270 18.48 -7.55 -0.44
C GLU A 270 17.99 -8.61 -1.45
N PHE A 271 18.15 -8.37 -2.76
CA PHE A 271 17.84 -9.33 -3.81
C PHE A 271 19.10 -9.79 -4.54
N ASP A 272 19.08 -11.05 -4.98
CA ASP A 272 20.06 -11.56 -5.94
C ASP A 272 19.65 -11.22 -7.37
N THR A 273 18.35 -11.14 -7.64
CA THR A 273 17.80 -10.87 -8.97
C THR A 273 16.60 -9.93 -8.94
N VAL A 274 16.46 -9.10 -9.97
CA VAL A 274 15.24 -8.33 -10.21
C VAL A 274 14.82 -8.54 -11.65
N THR A 275 13.74 -9.29 -11.86
CA THR A 275 13.29 -9.68 -13.21
C THR A 275 12.83 -8.46 -14.02
N SER A 276 12.11 -7.53 -13.40
CA SER A 276 11.63 -6.32 -14.06
C SER A 276 11.46 -5.18 -13.06
N VAL A 277 12.11 -4.04 -13.33
CA VAL A 277 11.95 -2.79 -12.57
C VAL A 277 12.32 -1.60 -13.46
N PHE A 278 11.55 -0.51 -13.43
CA PHE A 278 12.01 0.74 -14.01
C PHE A 278 13.04 1.34 -13.06
N THR A 279 14.26 1.64 -13.48
CA THR A 279 15.30 2.22 -12.62
C THR A 279 15.95 3.46 -13.26
N PRO A 280 15.72 4.66 -12.70
CA PRO A 280 16.25 5.91 -13.24
C PRO A 280 17.77 6.04 -13.02
N SER A 281 18.40 6.98 -13.73
CA SER A 281 19.87 7.11 -13.79
C SER A 281 20.53 7.37 -12.44
N ASP A 282 19.87 8.14 -11.58
CA ASP A 282 20.31 8.47 -10.22
C ASP A 282 20.31 7.23 -9.32
N VAL A 283 19.25 6.42 -9.37
CA VAL A 283 19.20 5.17 -8.61
C VAL A 283 20.29 4.20 -9.08
N VAL A 284 20.52 4.06 -10.38
CA VAL A 284 21.57 3.16 -10.93
C VAL A 284 22.96 3.60 -10.52
N ALA A 285 23.20 4.92 -10.50
CA ALA A 285 24.48 5.46 -10.07
C ALA A 285 24.76 5.24 -8.57
N ASP A 286 23.72 4.95 -7.78
CA ASP A 286 23.80 4.64 -6.35
C ASP A 286 23.86 3.13 -6.05
N LEU A 287 23.67 2.26 -7.05
CA LEU A 287 23.76 0.80 -6.85
C LEU A 287 25.22 0.38 -6.67
N ASP A 288 25.44 -0.70 -5.92
CA ASP A 288 26.76 -1.33 -5.81
C ASP A 288 27.27 -1.81 -7.18
N ASP A 289 28.60 -1.82 -7.37
CA ASP A 289 29.26 -2.29 -8.59
C ASP A 289 28.95 -3.78 -8.89
N ALA A 290 28.45 -4.55 -7.92
CA ALA A 290 27.96 -5.91 -8.09
C ALA A 290 26.68 -6.00 -8.93
N TRP A 291 25.89 -4.94 -9.05
CA TRP A 291 24.68 -4.98 -9.88
C TRP A 291 25.01 -4.90 -11.36
N THR A 292 24.70 -5.96 -12.10
CA THR A 292 24.68 -5.95 -13.56
C THR A 292 23.27 -5.70 -14.06
N GLU A 293 23.09 -4.62 -14.83
CA GLU A 293 21.84 -4.34 -15.53
C GLU A 293 21.83 -5.00 -16.90
N TYR A 294 20.69 -5.55 -17.29
CA TYR A 294 20.44 -6.08 -18.62
C TYR A 294 19.29 -5.32 -19.25
N GLN A 295 19.57 -4.66 -20.38
CA GLN A 295 18.56 -3.96 -21.17
C GLN A 295 18.27 -4.69 -22.46
N PHE A 296 16.99 -4.88 -22.76
CA PHE A 296 16.55 -5.42 -24.04
C PHE A 296 15.33 -4.66 -24.56
N PRO A 297 15.11 -4.63 -25.89
CA PRO A 297 13.96 -3.94 -26.47
C PRO A 297 12.64 -4.48 -25.91
N GLY A 298 11.78 -3.61 -25.38
CA GLY A 298 10.42 -4.00 -25.04
C GLY A 298 9.57 -4.24 -26.31
N TYR A 299 9.88 -3.51 -27.40
CA TYR A 299 9.02 -3.38 -28.59
C TYR A 299 7.62 -2.83 -28.31
N TRP A 300 7.47 -2.11 -27.20
CA TRP A 300 6.26 -1.36 -26.82
C TRP A 300 6.65 -0.07 -26.09
N GLY A 301 5.65 0.73 -25.72
CA GLY A 301 5.79 1.89 -24.85
C GLY A 301 4.46 2.60 -24.70
N MET A 302 4.45 3.77 -24.06
CA MET A 302 3.22 4.56 -23.96
C MET A 302 2.89 5.17 -25.33
N GLY A 303 1.65 5.02 -25.75
CA GLY A 303 1.03 5.81 -26.80
C GLY A 303 -0.36 6.29 -26.39
N LEU A 304 -0.92 7.17 -27.21
CA LEU A 304 -2.26 7.70 -27.05
C LEU A 304 -3.18 6.96 -28.00
N VAL A 305 -4.11 6.16 -27.48
CA VAL A 305 -5.19 5.61 -28.30
C VAL A 305 -6.29 6.65 -28.41
N PHE A 306 -6.75 6.93 -29.63
CA PHE A 306 -7.86 7.85 -29.88
C PHE A 306 -9.15 7.08 -30.03
N ASN A 307 -10.23 7.60 -29.44
CA ASN A 307 -11.57 7.11 -29.73
C ASN A 307 -12.07 7.70 -31.07
N HIS A 308 -12.58 6.83 -31.95
CA HIS A 308 -13.08 7.18 -33.27
C HIS A 308 -14.60 7.38 -33.33
N ASP A 309 -15.32 7.13 -32.24
CA ASP A 309 -16.75 7.39 -32.15
C ASP A 309 -17.04 8.91 -32.21
N ALA A 310 -17.81 9.35 -33.21
CA ALA A 310 -18.07 10.77 -33.42
C ALA A 310 -19.06 11.39 -32.42
N GLU A 311 -19.86 10.59 -31.72
CA GLU A 311 -20.79 11.03 -30.70
C GLU A 311 -20.09 11.16 -29.33
N LEU A 312 -19.31 10.15 -28.95
CA LEU A 312 -18.59 10.10 -27.68
C LEU A 312 -17.27 10.88 -27.72
N ALA A 313 -16.62 10.94 -28.89
CA ALA A 313 -15.36 11.61 -29.12
C ALA A 313 -15.41 12.61 -30.29
N PRO A 314 -16.26 13.66 -30.21
CA PRO A 314 -16.56 14.54 -31.35
C PRO A 314 -15.34 15.31 -31.89
N HIS A 315 -14.30 15.49 -31.07
CA HIS A 315 -13.05 16.13 -31.48
C HIS A 315 -12.07 15.11 -32.07
N THR A 316 -11.71 14.06 -31.32
CA THR A 316 -10.66 13.10 -31.71
C THR A 316 -11.09 12.07 -32.76
N SER A 317 -12.39 11.93 -33.03
CA SER A 317 -12.90 11.19 -34.21
C SER A 317 -12.49 11.82 -35.56
N ASP A 318 -12.19 13.12 -35.59
CA ASP A 318 -11.70 13.80 -36.79
C ASP A 318 -10.19 13.62 -36.98
N ARG A 319 -9.79 13.00 -38.09
CA ARG A 319 -8.38 12.69 -38.37
C ARG A 319 -7.47 13.93 -38.34
N ARG A 320 -7.99 15.10 -38.74
CA ARG A 320 -7.20 16.34 -38.77
C ARG A 320 -6.88 16.82 -37.37
N VAL A 321 -7.81 16.62 -36.42
CA VAL A 321 -7.59 16.94 -35.01
C VAL A 321 -6.56 15.97 -34.41
N ARG A 322 -6.61 14.67 -34.74
CA ARG A 322 -5.56 13.71 -34.33
C ARG A 322 -4.18 14.07 -34.89
N GLN A 323 -4.11 14.48 -36.15
CA GLN A 323 -2.87 14.97 -36.77
C GLN A 323 -2.39 16.27 -36.10
N ALA A 324 -3.29 17.20 -35.77
CA ALA A 324 -2.94 18.41 -35.03
C ALA A 324 -2.37 18.09 -33.65
N ILE A 325 -2.97 17.13 -32.92
CA ILE A 325 -2.45 16.59 -31.65
C ILE A 325 -1.06 15.98 -31.87
N ALA A 326 -0.88 15.17 -32.92
CA ALA A 326 0.40 14.58 -33.26
C ALA A 326 1.50 15.63 -33.45
N HIS A 327 1.19 16.71 -34.17
CA HIS A 327 2.08 17.83 -34.43
C HIS A 327 2.34 18.73 -33.23
N ALA A 328 1.41 18.79 -32.28
CA ALA A 328 1.53 19.56 -31.04
C ALA A 328 2.44 18.88 -30.02
N VAL A 329 2.40 17.56 -29.90
CA VAL A 329 3.13 16.82 -28.86
C VAL A 329 4.60 16.63 -29.23
N ASP A 330 5.48 17.32 -28.49
CA ASP A 330 6.93 17.08 -28.54
C ASP A 330 7.31 15.79 -27.78
N ARG A 331 7.46 14.70 -28.53
CA ARG A 331 7.80 13.37 -27.98
C ARG A 331 9.18 13.34 -27.33
N GLU A 332 10.13 14.14 -27.80
CA GLU A 332 11.46 14.21 -27.21
C GLU A 332 11.38 14.85 -25.82
N THR A 333 10.61 15.94 -25.68
CA THR A 333 10.32 16.56 -24.38
C THR A 333 9.60 15.57 -23.45
N VAL A 334 8.58 14.86 -23.93
CA VAL A 334 7.85 13.86 -23.11
C VAL A 334 8.77 12.72 -22.64
N ALA A 335 9.61 12.17 -23.53
CA ALA A 335 10.57 11.11 -23.18
C ALA A 335 11.60 11.59 -22.14
N ASN A 336 12.14 12.80 -22.34
CA ASN A 336 13.11 13.40 -21.43
C ASN A 336 12.53 13.66 -20.03
N ASN A 337 11.27 14.09 -19.94
CA ASN A 337 10.62 14.33 -18.65
C ASN A 337 10.39 13.03 -17.87
N ALA A 338 10.19 11.90 -18.56
CA ALA A 338 9.78 10.64 -17.95
C ALA A 338 10.91 9.62 -17.74
N GLY A 339 12.14 9.94 -18.13
CA GLY A 339 13.32 9.09 -17.94
C GLY A 339 14.01 8.69 -19.25
N PRO A 340 14.95 9.50 -19.78
CA PRO A 340 15.55 9.31 -21.10
C PRO A 340 16.50 8.12 -21.22
N ARG A 341 16.82 7.45 -20.10
CA ARG A 341 17.76 6.32 -20.07
C ARG A 341 17.22 5.08 -20.79
N ILE A 342 15.92 4.88 -20.71
CA ILE A 342 15.24 3.69 -21.24
C ILE A 342 13.99 4.01 -22.07
N LYS A 343 13.73 5.30 -22.30
CA LYS A 343 12.61 5.78 -23.10
C LYS A 343 13.16 6.53 -24.29
N ASP A 344 13.02 5.91 -25.45
CA ASP A 344 13.35 6.52 -26.72
C ASP A 344 12.07 7.19 -27.26
N PRO A 345 12.12 8.47 -27.67
CA PRO A 345 10.96 9.10 -28.29
C PRO A 345 10.61 8.39 -29.59
N ALA A 346 9.33 8.10 -29.80
CA ALA A 346 8.89 7.46 -31.03
C ALA A 346 9.23 8.36 -32.24
N PRO A 347 10.02 7.88 -33.22
CA PRO A 347 10.59 8.75 -34.24
C PRO A 347 9.58 9.12 -35.34
N THR A 348 8.54 8.32 -35.55
CA THR A 348 7.44 8.62 -36.48
C THR A 348 6.20 7.82 -36.09
N PRO A 349 4.97 8.31 -36.35
CA PRO A 349 3.74 7.60 -35.95
C PRO A 349 3.37 6.43 -36.88
N ALA A 350 4.32 5.55 -37.19
CA ALA A 350 4.06 4.30 -37.89
C ALA A 350 4.02 3.13 -36.89
N ALA A 351 3.05 2.23 -37.05
CA ALA A 351 2.80 1.05 -36.20
C ALA A 351 3.87 -0.05 -36.34
N ILE A 352 5.14 0.32 -36.19
CA ILE A 352 6.31 -0.54 -36.22
C ILE A 352 7.20 -0.10 -35.06
N ALA A 353 7.71 -1.05 -34.27
CA ALA A 353 8.57 -0.72 -33.15
C ALA A 353 9.80 0.07 -33.60
N SER A 354 10.12 1.16 -32.89
CA SER A 354 11.19 2.10 -33.26
C SER A 354 12.53 1.41 -33.54
N THR A 355 12.85 0.36 -32.80
CA THR A 355 14.12 -0.39 -32.89
C THR A 355 14.30 -1.21 -34.16
N ILE A 356 13.22 -1.44 -34.92
CA ILE A 356 13.25 -2.15 -36.20
C ILE A 356 12.66 -1.30 -37.34
N GLN A 357 12.24 -0.08 -37.06
CA GLN A 357 11.44 0.71 -38.01
C GLN A 357 12.21 1.05 -39.29
N ASP A 358 13.50 1.37 -39.17
CA ASP A 358 14.41 1.63 -40.29
C ASP A 358 14.64 0.38 -41.17
N ASP A 359 14.35 -0.82 -40.66
CA ASP A 359 14.44 -2.05 -41.46
C ASP A 359 13.23 -2.20 -42.40
N TRP A 360 12.14 -1.47 -42.16
CA TRP A 360 10.86 -1.65 -42.86
C TRP A 360 10.39 -0.43 -43.65
N ILE A 361 10.72 0.79 -43.20
CA ILE A 361 10.26 2.05 -43.81
C ILE A 361 11.37 3.12 -43.81
N ASP A 362 11.28 4.09 -44.72
CA ASP A 362 12.17 5.27 -44.73
C ASP A 362 11.68 6.31 -43.70
N VAL A 363 12.29 6.29 -42.50
CA VAL A 363 12.03 7.24 -41.42
C VAL A 363 12.57 8.63 -41.80
N GLY A 364 11.72 9.39 -42.49
CA GLY A 364 12.02 10.75 -42.92
C GLY A 364 11.07 11.23 -44.01
N ASN A 365 11.10 10.59 -45.18
CA ASN A 365 10.15 10.86 -46.25
C ASN A 365 9.77 9.55 -46.95
N PRO A 366 8.50 9.13 -46.96
CA PRO A 366 7.32 9.94 -46.60
C PRO A 366 6.96 9.96 -45.10
N PHE A 367 7.59 9.13 -44.27
CA PHE A 367 7.26 8.95 -42.84
C PHE A 367 7.91 9.98 -41.90
N GLY A 368 7.87 11.26 -42.27
CA GLY A 368 8.49 12.32 -41.48
C GLY A 368 7.85 12.49 -40.10
N ARG A 369 8.61 13.04 -39.15
CA ARG A 369 8.08 13.41 -37.84
C ARG A 369 6.88 14.36 -37.99
N MET A 370 5.77 14.00 -37.36
CA MET A 370 4.64 14.91 -37.17
C MET A 370 4.91 15.79 -35.96
N GLN A 371 5.66 16.87 -36.13
CA GLN A 371 5.91 17.86 -35.08
C GLN A 371 6.14 19.24 -35.71
N SER A 372 5.10 20.08 -35.73
CA SER A 372 5.15 21.39 -36.38
C SER A 372 4.01 22.28 -35.92
N SER A 373 4.33 23.36 -35.20
CA SER A 373 3.32 24.30 -34.70
C SER A 373 2.52 24.99 -35.81
N SER A 374 3.08 25.13 -37.03
CA SER A 374 2.34 25.69 -38.16
C SER A 374 1.31 24.72 -38.74
N GLU A 375 1.57 23.41 -38.67
CA GLU A 375 0.63 22.39 -39.14
C GLU A 375 -0.57 22.28 -38.19
N VAL A 376 -0.37 22.45 -36.87
CA VAL A 376 -1.47 22.47 -35.89
C VAL A 376 -2.56 23.46 -36.29
N ALA A 377 -2.20 24.72 -36.53
CA ALA A 377 -3.18 25.74 -36.90
C ALA A 377 -3.87 25.44 -38.23
N SER A 378 -3.12 25.02 -39.25
CA SER A 378 -3.68 24.68 -40.56
C SER A 378 -4.69 23.54 -40.47
N LEU A 379 -4.34 22.46 -39.77
CA LEU A 379 -5.19 21.28 -39.61
C LEU A 379 -6.45 21.59 -38.81
N MET A 380 -6.34 22.39 -37.74
CA MET A 380 -7.49 22.83 -36.94
C MET A 380 -8.43 23.73 -37.74
N GLU A 381 -7.91 24.68 -38.51
CA GLU A 381 -8.70 25.54 -39.40
C GLU A 381 -9.40 24.72 -40.50
N GLU A 382 -8.70 23.77 -41.13
CA GLU A 382 -9.28 22.84 -42.11
C GLU A 382 -10.36 21.93 -41.50
N ALA A 383 -10.23 21.57 -40.22
CA ALA A 383 -11.23 20.86 -39.45
C ALA A 383 -12.42 21.73 -39.02
N GLY A 384 -12.39 23.03 -39.32
CA GLY A 384 -13.46 23.99 -39.06
C GLY A 384 -13.40 24.66 -37.70
N TYR A 385 -12.27 24.55 -36.97
CA TYR A 385 -12.05 25.23 -35.70
C TYR A 385 -11.48 26.64 -35.94
N THR A 386 -11.78 27.53 -35.02
CA THR A 386 -11.16 28.86 -34.93
C THR A 386 -10.72 29.13 -33.51
N MET A 387 -9.62 29.86 -33.33
CA MET A 387 -9.17 30.27 -31.99
C MET A 387 -10.16 31.30 -31.41
N ASN A 388 -10.66 31.05 -30.20
CA ASN A 388 -11.57 31.95 -29.50
C ASN A 388 -10.80 33.02 -28.68
N SER A 389 -11.50 33.79 -27.85
CA SER A 389 -10.90 34.87 -27.07
C SER A 389 -10.02 34.41 -25.91
N ASP A 390 -10.11 33.14 -25.53
CA ASP A 390 -9.34 32.52 -24.45
C ASP A 390 -8.15 31.72 -24.99
N ASP A 391 -7.79 31.95 -26.26
CA ASP A 391 -6.72 31.23 -26.98
C ASP A 391 -6.97 29.70 -27.08
N LEU A 392 -8.24 29.28 -27.14
CA LEU A 392 -8.67 27.89 -27.30
C LEU A 392 -9.31 27.63 -28.67
N TRP A 393 -9.09 26.44 -29.23
CA TRP A 393 -9.74 26.00 -30.46
C TRP A 393 -11.23 25.72 -30.24
N GLU A 394 -12.10 26.35 -31.02
CA GLU A 394 -13.55 26.19 -30.92
C GLU A 394 -14.16 25.91 -32.31
N HIS A 395 -15.00 24.88 -32.39
CA HIS A 395 -15.78 24.53 -33.58
C HIS A 395 -17.24 24.95 -33.37
N PRO A 396 -17.92 25.52 -34.38
CA PRO A 396 -19.28 26.05 -34.23
C PRO A 396 -20.31 25.00 -33.78
N ASP A 397 -20.14 23.75 -34.20
CA ASP A 397 -21.08 22.66 -33.87
C ASP A 397 -20.60 21.75 -32.72
N ARG A 398 -19.29 21.72 -32.43
CA ARG A 398 -18.68 20.77 -31.47
C ARG A 398 -18.22 21.46 -30.17
N GLY A 399 -18.21 22.79 -30.14
CA GLY A 399 -17.72 23.57 -29.01
C GLY A 399 -16.20 23.66 -28.94
N VAL A 400 -15.70 24.02 -27.76
CA VAL A 400 -14.26 24.06 -27.44
C VAL A 400 -13.68 22.65 -27.54
N ALA A 401 -12.47 22.51 -28.10
CA ALA A 401 -11.76 21.24 -28.22
C ALA A 401 -11.23 20.76 -26.86
N THR A 402 -12.14 20.30 -25.99
CA THR A 402 -11.82 19.74 -24.68
C THR A 402 -11.37 18.28 -24.83
N ILE A 403 -10.17 17.96 -24.33
CA ILE A 403 -9.49 16.68 -24.50
C ILE A 403 -9.23 16.06 -23.12
N GLU A 404 -10.00 15.03 -22.76
CA GLU A 404 -9.70 14.18 -21.60
C GLU A 404 -8.63 13.14 -21.99
N ILE A 405 -7.57 13.06 -21.19
CA ILE A 405 -6.50 12.06 -21.31
C ILE A 405 -6.58 11.14 -20.10
N LEU A 406 -7.00 9.90 -20.31
CA LEU A 406 -7.02 8.88 -19.25
C LEU A 406 -5.60 8.33 -19.02
N ALA A 407 -5.10 8.44 -17.79
CA ALA A 407 -3.82 7.89 -17.38
C ALA A 407 -4.00 6.89 -16.23
N PRO A 408 -3.27 5.75 -16.22
CA PRO A 408 -3.35 4.78 -15.14
C PRO A 408 -2.75 5.36 -13.85
N GLN A 409 -3.59 5.46 -12.82
CA GLN A 409 -3.20 5.95 -11.49
C GLN A 409 -2.17 5.03 -10.85
N GLY A 410 -1.13 5.61 -10.26
CA GLY A 410 -0.04 4.88 -9.58
C GLY A 410 1.11 4.48 -10.49
N TRP A 411 0.99 4.63 -11.81
CA TRP A 411 2.08 4.40 -12.77
C TRP A 411 2.83 5.72 -12.96
N SER A 412 3.69 6.05 -12.01
CA SER A 412 4.30 7.39 -11.88
C SER A 412 4.95 7.91 -13.16
N ASP A 413 5.60 7.04 -13.91
CA ASP A 413 6.30 7.40 -15.14
C ASP A 413 5.34 7.64 -16.32
N TRP A 414 4.17 6.99 -16.32
CA TRP A 414 3.06 7.25 -17.25
C TRP A 414 2.28 8.50 -16.90
N GLU A 415 2.08 8.77 -15.60
CA GLU A 415 1.45 10.02 -15.15
C GLU A 415 2.29 11.24 -15.55
N VAL A 416 3.62 11.15 -15.41
CA VAL A 416 4.55 12.21 -15.85
C VAL A 416 4.48 12.42 -17.37
N MET A 417 4.43 11.34 -18.15
CA MET A 417 4.28 11.46 -19.61
C MET A 417 2.91 12.04 -20.00
N ALA A 418 1.83 11.59 -19.36
CA ALA A 418 0.48 12.08 -19.62
C ALA A 418 0.33 13.57 -19.28
N GLU A 419 0.91 14.03 -18.17
CA GLU A 419 0.95 15.46 -17.83
C GLU A 419 1.83 16.26 -18.78
N SER A 420 2.94 15.70 -19.24
CA SER A 420 3.77 16.34 -20.27
C SER A 420 2.97 16.51 -21.57
N VAL A 421 2.27 15.45 -22.02
CA VAL A 421 1.36 15.52 -23.18
C VAL A 421 0.26 16.56 -22.97
N GLY A 422 -0.41 16.56 -21.81
CA GLY A 422 -1.45 17.54 -21.47
C GLY A 422 -0.92 18.97 -21.53
N SER A 423 0.31 19.21 -21.04
CA SER A 423 0.97 20.52 -21.13
C SER A 423 1.24 20.95 -22.58
N GLU A 424 1.77 20.06 -23.42
CA GLU A 424 2.00 20.34 -24.85
C GLU A 424 0.68 20.69 -25.57
N LEU A 425 -0.40 19.96 -25.27
CA LEU A 425 -1.71 20.22 -25.86
C LEU A 425 -2.31 21.56 -25.43
N ARG A 426 -2.24 21.91 -24.14
CA ARG A 426 -2.66 23.24 -23.66
C ARG A 426 -1.85 24.35 -24.32
N GLY A 427 -0.54 24.15 -24.48
CA GLY A 427 0.33 25.09 -25.21
C GLY A 427 -0.04 25.29 -26.69
N ALA A 428 -0.70 24.31 -27.29
CA ALA A 428 -1.18 24.33 -28.67
C ALA A 428 -2.63 24.82 -28.83
N GLY A 429 -3.30 25.24 -27.75
CA GLY A 429 -4.66 25.79 -27.76
C GLY A 429 -5.78 24.75 -27.58
N PHE A 430 -5.46 23.54 -27.14
CA PHE A 430 -6.47 22.54 -26.73
C PHE A 430 -6.80 22.71 -25.24
N ASP A 431 -8.05 22.43 -24.86
CA ASP A 431 -8.45 22.39 -23.45
C ASP A 431 -8.24 20.98 -22.90
N ALA A 432 -6.99 20.65 -22.53
CA ALA A 432 -6.60 19.29 -22.15
C ALA A 432 -6.58 19.04 -20.64
N GLU A 433 -7.26 17.98 -20.19
CA GLU A 433 -7.32 17.54 -18.79
C GLU A 433 -6.78 16.10 -18.66
N VAL A 434 -5.92 15.85 -17.68
CA VAL A 434 -5.38 14.52 -17.40
C VAL A 434 -6.14 13.91 -16.23
N ASN A 435 -6.88 12.84 -16.50
CA ASN A 435 -7.68 12.13 -15.50
C ASN A 435 -6.99 10.83 -15.09
N ARG A 436 -6.66 10.71 -13.81
CA ARG A 436 -5.95 9.56 -13.23
C ARG A 436 -6.94 8.61 -12.61
N LEU A 437 -7.09 7.44 -13.21
CA LEU A 437 -8.01 6.40 -12.75
C LEU A 437 -7.27 5.08 -12.55
N GLN A 438 -7.76 4.22 -11.65
CA GLN A 438 -7.25 2.86 -11.56
C GLN A 438 -7.33 2.17 -12.92
N ASN A 439 -6.28 1.43 -13.30
CA ASN A 439 -6.20 0.83 -14.65
C ASN A 439 -7.40 -0.08 -14.96
N GLY A 440 -7.90 -0.81 -13.96
CA GLY A 440 -9.10 -1.64 -14.07
C GLY A 440 -10.36 -0.87 -14.48
N ILE A 441 -10.53 0.37 -14.02
CA ILE A 441 -11.65 1.24 -14.43
C ILE A 441 -11.47 1.65 -15.91
N ILE A 442 -10.24 1.97 -16.32
CA ILE A 442 -10.01 2.41 -17.70
C ILE A 442 -10.25 1.26 -18.69
N VAL A 443 -9.68 0.07 -18.47
CA VAL A 443 -9.85 -1.08 -19.41
C VAL A 443 -11.15 -1.86 -19.21
N GLY A 444 -11.73 -1.84 -18.00
CA GLY A 444 -12.90 -2.64 -17.66
C GLY A 444 -14.23 -1.91 -17.78
N GLU A 445 -14.21 -0.56 -17.78
CA GLU A 445 -15.43 0.26 -17.81
C GLU A 445 -15.32 1.34 -18.90
N ARG A 446 -14.39 2.29 -18.76
CA ARG A 446 -14.34 3.49 -19.63
C ARG A 446 -14.14 3.14 -21.10
N MET A 447 -13.15 2.30 -21.43
CA MET A 447 -12.87 1.92 -22.81
C MET A 447 -13.97 1.03 -23.41
N PRO A 448 -14.43 -0.07 -22.76
CA PRO A 448 -15.54 -0.88 -23.27
C PRO A 448 -16.84 -0.10 -23.54
N GLU A 449 -17.11 0.96 -22.77
CA GLU A 449 -18.27 1.84 -22.99
C GLU A 449 -18.03 2.94 -24.03
N GLY A 450 -16.81 3.06 -24.60
CA GLY A 450 -16.43 4.15 -25.49
C GLY A 450 -16.37 5.52 -24.80
N ASN A 451 -16.43 5.57 -23.46
CA ASN A 451 -16.53 6.81 -22.69
C ASN A 451 -15.14 7.44 -22.42
N PHE A 452 -14.42 7.81 -23.48
CA PHE A 452 -13.11 8.48 -23.41
C PHE A 452 -12.80 9.22 -24.72
N GLN A 453 -11.96 10.26 -24.67
CA GLN A 453 -11.40 10.90 -25.88
C GLN A 453 -10.06 10.27 -26.26
N ILE A 454 -9.14 10.22 -25.27
CA ILE A 454 -7.79 9.68 -25.38
C ILE A 454 -7.50 8.84 -24.14
N ALA A 455 -6.84 7.69 -24.32
CA ALA A 455 -6.28 6.93 -23.21
C ALA A 455 -4.78 6.65 -23.45
N CYS A 456 -3.99 6.72 -22.38
CA CYS A 456 -2.61 6.27 -22.38
C CYS A 456 -2.59 4.74 -22.30
N ARG A 457 -2.04 4.08 -23.32
CA ARG A 457 -2.00 2.62 -23.45
C ARG A 457 -0.71 2.13 -24.12
N ALA A 458 -0.44 0.83 -24.01
CA ALA A 458 0.67 0.20 -24.70
C ALA A 458 0.38 0.15 -26.20
N TRP A 459 1.10 0.93 -27.00
CA TRP A 459 0.75 1.13 -28.42
C TRP A 459 1.15 -0.01 -29.35
N LEU A 460 1.94 -0.96 -28.85
CA LEU A 460 2.33 -2.18 -29.54
C LEU A 460 2.14 -3.39 -28.60
N PRO A 461 2.02 -4.61 -29.14
CA PRO A 461 1.86 -5.83 -28.34
C PRO A 461 3.09 -6.13 -27.46
N GLY A 462 4.24 -5.50 -27.74
CA GLY A 462 5.49 -5.75 -27.04
C GLY A 462 6.00 -7.17 -27.28
N ASN A 463 6.99 -7.55 -26.48
CA ASN A 463 7.58 -8.89 -26.49
C ASN A 463 8.10 -9.27 -27.90
N GLU A 464 8.43 -10.53 -28.11
CA GLU A 464 8.92 -11.03 -29.39
C GLU A 464 7.94 -10.82 -30.55
N ARG A 465 6.62 -10.72 -30.28
CA ARG A 465 5.61 -10.35 -31.28
C ARG A 465 5.85 -8.95 -31.85
N GLY A 466 6.25 -7.99 -31.02
CA GLY A 466 6.59 -6.62 -31.45
C GLY A 466 7.80 -6.55 -32.40
N SER A 467 8.61 -7.62 -32.47
CA SER A 467 9.74 -7.72 -33.41
C SER A 467 9.29 -7.97 -34.86
N HIS A 468 8.02 -8.33 -35.09
CA HIS A 468 7.46 -8.59 -36.40
C HIS A 468 6.32 -7.59 -36.71
N PRO A 469 6.41 -6.77 -37.79
CA PRO A 469 5.46 -5.69 -38.07
C PRO A 469 3.99 -6.12 -38.18
N TYR A 470 3.71 -7.35 -38.63
CA TYR A 470 2.34 -7.86 -38.71
C TYR A 470 1.56 -7.68 -37.40
N PHE A 471 2.12 -8.08 -36.26
CA PHE A 471 1.43 -7.99 -34.98
C PHE A 471 1.24 -6.54 -34.54
N SER A 472 2.26 -5.71 -34.74
CA SER A 472 2.23 -4.27 -34.45
C SER A 472 1.17 -3.52 -35.27
N LEU A 473 1.10 -3.80 -36.57
CA LEU A 473 0.12 -3.22 -37.48
C LEU A 473 -1.29 -3.70 -37.15
N ARG A 474 -1.48 -5.00 -36.94
CA ARG A 474 -2.77 -5.57 -36.53
C ARG A 474 -3.24 -4.96 -35.20
N HIS A 475 -2.36 -4.83 -34.21
CA HIS A 475 -2.66 -4.22 -32.90
C HIS A 475 -3.21 -2.80 -33.04
N VAL A 476 -2.49 -1.93 -33.74
CA VAL A 476 -2.87 -0.50 -33.90
C VAL A 476 -4.10 -0.33 -34.79
N LEU A 477 -4.26 -1.17 -35.81
CA LEU A 477 -5.36 -1.10 -36.77
C LEU A 477 -6.64 -1.83 -36.31
N GLY A 478 -6.87 -1.91 -34.99
CA GLY A 478 -8.12 -2.40 -34.39
C GLY A 478 -8.04 -3.79 -33.76
N GLY A 479 -6.92 -4.52 -33.92
CA GLY A 479 -6.74 -5.83 -33.29
C GLY A 479 -6.51 -5.78 -31.78
N ALA A 480 -6.16 -4.64 -31.22
CA ALA A 480 -6.00 -4.45 -29.79
C ALA A 480 -7.33 -4.17 -29.09
N LEU A 481 -7.44 -4.58 -27.82
CA LEU A 481 -8.52 -4.17 -26.90
C LEU A 481 -9.93 -4.44 -27.45
N GLY A 482 -10.12 -5.48 -28.27
CA GLY A 482 -11.41 -5.78 -28.89
C GLY A 482 -11.97 -4.65 -29.77
N ASN A 483 -11.11 -3.73 -30.24
CA ASN A 483 -11.50 -2.50 -30.95
C ASN A 483 -12.45 -1.58 -30.18
N THR A 484 -12.38 -1.51 -28.85
CA THR A 484 -13.22 -0.62 -28.03
C THR A 484 -13.01 0.89 -28.29
N PHE A 485 -12.07 1.24 -29.18
CA PHE A 485 -11.83 2.61 -29.66
C PHE A 485 -12.47 2.88 -31.03
N GLU A 486 -13.29 1.94 -31.51
CA GLU A 486 -14.17 2.06 -32.70
C GLU A 486 -13.41 2.42 -33.98
N TYR A 487 -12.22 1.85 -34.19
CA TYR A 487 -11.48 2.12 -35.42
C TYR A 487 -12.24 1.57 -36.64
N PRO A 488 -12.60 2.42 -37.62
CA PRO A 488 -13.48 2.01 -38.71
C PRO A 488 -12.83 1.06 -39.72
N GLY A 489 -11.51 0.86 -39.64
CA GLY A 489 -10.79 -0.05 -40.52
C GLY A 489 -10.77 -1.50 -40.04
N TRP A 490 -11.43 -1.82 -38.93
CA TRP A 490 -11.41 -3.15 -38.30
C TRP A 490 -12.68 -3.98 -38.53
N LYS A 491 -12.63 -5.28 -38.20
CA LYS A 491 -13.64 -6.32 -38.46
C LYS A 491 -15.06 -5.83 -38.06
N ASP A 492 -15.88 -5.52 -39.07
CA ASP A 492 -17.37 -5.53 -39.12
C ASP A 492 -17.97 -4.42 -40.01
N GLU A 493 -17.15 -3.49 -40.49
CA GLU A 493 -17.52 -2.63 -41.61
C GLU A 493 -16.48 -2.74 -42.72
N GLU A 494 -16.87 -3.18 -43.92
CA GLU A 494 -16.03 -3.13 -45.13
C GLU A 494 -15.80 -1.66 -45.56
N GLN A 495 -15.19 -0.85 -44.70
CA GLN A 495 -14.85 0.55 -44.98
C GLN A 495 -13.34 0.68 -45.22
N PRO A 496 -12.91 0.62 -46.49
CA PRO A 496 -11.53 0.92 -46.84
C PRO A 496 -11.11 2.29 -46.32
N ILE A 497 -9.92 2.35 -45.73
CA ILE A 497 -9.36 3.58 -45.21
C ILE A 497 -8.72 4.38 -46.35
N GLU A 498 -9.21 5.59 -46.57
CA GLU A 498 -8.66 6.52 -47.55
C GLU A 498 -7.62 7.44 -46.90
N VAL A 499 -6.38 7.43 -47.39
CA VAL A 499 -5.27 8.28 -46.95
C VAL A 499 -4.60 8.95 -48.15
N PRO A 500 -3.81 10.03 -47.99
CA PRO A 500 -3.02 10.58 -49.10
C PRO A 500 -2.14 9.50 -49.77
N ALA A 501 -1.92 9.56 -51.07
CA ALA A 501 -0.99 8.65 -51.73
C ALA A 501 0.46 8.99 -51.35
N MET A 502 1.30 7.98 -51.08
CA MET A 502 2.70 8.17 -50.67
C MET A 502 3.54 8.99 -51.68
N ASP A 503 3.20 8.92 -52.96
CA ASP A 503 3.87 9.67 -54.03
C ASP A 503 3.31 11.09 -54.26
N GLY A 504 2.30 11.50 -53.47
CA GLY A 504 1.63 12.78 -53.58
C GLY A 504 0.66 12.91 -54.77
N SER A 505 0.32 11.82 -55.47
CA SER A 505 -0.53 11.84 -56.67
C SER A 505 -2.03 12.01 -56.42
N GLY A 506 -2.47 12.00 -55.16
CA GLY A 506 -3.88 12.08 -54.76
C GLY A 506 -4.11 11.34 -53.44
N THR A 507 -5.12 10.48 -53.41
CA THR A 507 -5.41 9.57 -52.29
C THR A 507 -5.20 8.12 -52.69
N MET A 508 -4.92 7.27 -51.71
CA MET A 508 -4.91 5.82 -51.81
C MET A 508 -5.92 5.24 -50.83
N THR A 509 -6.51 4.13 -51.21
CA THR A 509 -7.52 3.42 -50.42
C THR A 509 -6.96 2.06 -50.02
N VAL A 510 -7.05 1.73 -48.73
CA VAL A 510 -6.52 0.50 -48.17
C VAL A 510 -7.64 -0.26 -47.46
N ASP A 511 -7.93 -1.45 -47.96
CA ASP A 511 -8.68 -2.46 -47.22
C ASP A 511 -7.74 -3.07 -46.19
N VAL A 512 -7.87 -2.65 -44.94
CA VAL A 512 -6.96 -3.03 -43.85
C VAL A 512 -7.01 -4.53 -43.58
N PRO A 513 -8.19 -5.16 -43.36
CA PRO A 513 -8.28 -6.61 -43.15
C PRO A 513 -7.71 -7.41 -44.31
N ALA A 514 -8.05 -7.06 -45.56
CA ALA A 514 -7.54 -7.79 -46.72
C ALA A 514 -6.03 -7.61 -46.91
N THR A 515 -5.49 -6.43 -46.62
CA THR A 515 -4.04 -6.17 -46.74
C THR A 515 -3.26 -6.88 -45.62
N LEU A 516 -3.81 -6.97 -44.40
CA LEU A 516 -3.24 -7.78 -43.32
C LEU A 516 -3.29 -9.27 -43.67
N ASP A 517 -4.37 -9.74 -44.31
CA ASP A 517 -4.50 -11.14 -44.77
C ASP A 517 -3.48 -11.50 -45.86
N GLU A 518 -3.26 -10.58 -46.81
CA GLU A 518 -2.23 -10.72 -47.84
C GLU A 518 -0.83 -10.76 -47.21
N LEU A 519 -0.58 -9.90 -46.22
CA LEU A 519 0.68 -9.90 -45.46
C LEU A 519 0.88 -11.21 -44.68
N ALA A 520 -0.18 -11.77 -44.11
CA ALA A 520 -0.11 -13.03 -43.37
C ALA A 520 0.20 -14.25 -44.25
N THR A 521 -0.09 -14.17 -45.55
CA THR A 521 0.00 -15.31 -46.48
C THR A 521 1.11 -15.21 -47.51
N THR A 522 1.70 -14.03 -47.72
CA THR A 522 2.84 -13.90 -48.63
C THR A 522 4.11 -14.52 -48.05
N SER A 523 4.84 -15.23 -48.91
CA SER A 523 6.19 -15.74 -48.64
C SER A 523 7.26 -14.99 -49.45
N ASP A 524 6.89 -13.88 -50.12
CA ASP A 524 7.83 -13.02 -50.84
C ASP A 524 8.16 -11.80 -49.96
N ASP A 525 9.43 -11.70 -49.55
CA ASP A 525 9.86 -10.65 -48.62
C ASP A 525 9.68 -9.23 -49.19
N ALA A 526 9.76 -9.05 -50.51
CA ALA A 526 9.58 -7.74 -51.14
C ALA A 526 8.10 -7.35 -51.23
N GLU A 527 7.21 -8.34 -51.39
CA GLU A 527 5.76 -8.13 -51.28
C GLU A 527 5.36 -7.81 -49.84
N ALA A 528 5.87 -8.59 -48.87
CA ALA A 528 5.66 -8.32 -47.44
C ALA A 528 6.11 -6.90 -47.06
N ALA A 529 7.29 -6.48 -47.53
CA ALA A 529 7.81 -5.12 -47.36
C ALA A 529 6.82 -4.04 -47.83
N ALA A 530 6.31 -4.19 -49.04
CA ALA A 530 5.42 -3.22 -49.66
C ALA A 530 4.06 -3.16 -48.94
N LEU A 531 3.55 -4.30 -48.47
CA LEU A 531 2.33 -4.37 -47.67
C LEU A 531 2.51 -3.71 -46.29
N ILE A 532 3.66 -3.96 -45.64
CA ILE A 532 4.03 -3.32 -44.37
C ILE A 532 4.15 -1.80 -44.54
N GLU A 533 4.86 -1.33 -45.56
CA GLU A 533 4.99 0.11 -45.85
C GLU A 533 3.61 0.75 -46.10
N LYS A 534 2.76 0.08 -46.87
CA LYS A 534 1.39 0.52 -47.17
C LYS A 534 0.53 0.63 -45.90
N LEU A 535 0.56 -0.38 -45.02
CA LEU A 535 -0.20 -0.37 -43.76
C LEU A 535 0.38 0.63 -42.75
N ALA A 536 1.72 0.71 -42.65
CA ALA A 536 2.41 1.70 -41.83
C ALA A 536 2.00 3.12 -42.26
N TRP A 537 1.87 3.36 -43.56
CA TRP A 537 1.41 4.63 -44.09
C TRP A 537 -0.03 4.95 -43.67
N VAL A 538 -0.92 3.95 -43.63
CA VAL A 538 -2.26 4.13 -43.06
C VAL A 538 -2.18 4.56 -41.59
N THR A 539 -1.39 3.89 -40.77
CA THR A 539 -1.24 4.25 -39.34
C THR A 539 -0.64 5.64 -39.15
N HIS A 540 0.32 6.02 -39.98
CA HIS A 540 0.94 7.33 -39.98
C HIS A 540 -0.04 8.44 -40.36
N GLN A 541 -0.87 8.22 -41.37
CA GLN A 541 -1.79 9.25 -41.86
C GLN A 541 -3.09 9.33 -41.07
N ASP A 542 -3.64 8.19 -40.65
CA ASP A 542 -4.95 8.12 -40.01
C ASP A 542 -4.90 8.15 -38.49
N LEU A 543 -3.73 7.84 -37.91
CA LEU A 543 -3.44 7.92 -36.47
C LEU A 543 -4.49 7.28 -35.56
N PRO A 544 -4.71 5.96 -35.63
CA PRO A 544 -5.54 5.27 -34.63
C PRO A 544 -4.89 5.37 -33.24
N TRP A 545 -3.56 5.29 -33.23
CA TRP A 545 -2.73 5.48 -32.05
C TRP A 545 -1.62 6.48 -32.36
N LEU A 546 -1.29 7.31 -31.38
CA LEU A 546 -0.09 8.15 -31.40
C LEU A 546 1.01 7.50 -30.56
N PRO A 547 2.10 6.98 -31.14
CA PRO A 547 3.22 6.53 -30.33
C PRO A 547 3.92 7.75 -29.71
N ILE A 548 4.18 7.69 -28.41
CA ILE A 548 4.88 8.74 -27.65
C ILE A 548 6.31 8.29 -27.37
N VAL A 549 6.47 7.15 -26.71
CA VAL A 549 7.78 6.55 -26.42
C VAL A 549 7.82 5.07 -26.79
N THR A 550 9.03 4.57 -26.98
CA THR A 550 9.37 3.15 -26.86
C THR A 550 10.21 2.91 -25.63
N LYS A 551 9.95 1.81 -24.93
CA LYS A 551 10.61 1.42 -23.69
C LYS A 551 11.64 0.32 -23.94
N ARG A 552 12.75 0.37 -23.20
CA ARG A 552 13.63 -0.77 -22.94
C ARG A 552 13.26 -1.41 -21.61
N GLU A 553 13.16 -2.73 -21.59
CA GLU A 553 12.99 -3.47 -20.34
C GLU A 553 14.32 -3.56 -19.61
N GLN A 554 14.25 -3.73 -18.29
CA GLN A 554 15.42 -3.79 -17.43
C GLN A 554 15.28 -4.96 -16.48
N SER A 555 16.30 -5.81 -16.46
CA SER A 555 16.49 -6.84 -15.45
C SER A 555 17.83 -6.59 -14.76
N PHE A 556 17.95 -7.00 -13.51
CA PHE A 556 19.18 -6.84 -12.74
C PHE A 556 19.58 -8.17 -12.11
N ILE A 557 20.88 -8.45 -12.10
CA ILE A 557 21.47 -9.58 -11.38
C ILE A 557 22.58 -9.02 -10.50
N ASN A 558 22.52 -9.34 -9.22
CA ASN A 558 23.52 -8.97 -8.24
C ASN A 558 24.63 -10.02 -8.24
N THR A 559 25.84 -9.62 -8.65
CA THR A 559 26.99 -10.53 -8.75
C THR A 559 27.72 -10.73 -7.43
N GLN A 560 27.13 -10.33 -6.30
CA GLN A 560 27.66 -10.61 -4.97
C GLN A 560 27.58 -12.12 -4.66
N ASN A 561 26.46 -12.75 -4.98
CA ASN A 561 26.22 -14.18 -4.73
C ASN A 561 26.07 -15.00 -6.03
N LEU A 562 25.92 -14.33 -7.17
CA LEU A 562 25.73 -14.96 -8.47
C LEU A 562 26.88 -14.61 -9.42
N SER A 563 27.32 -15.58 -10.21
CA SER A 563 28.03 -15.29 -11.46
C SER A 563 27.00 -14.93 -12.54
N ALA A 564 27.33 -13.97 -13.42
CA ALA A 564 26.50 -13.63 -14.56
C ALA A 564 27.37 -13.11 -15.72
N PRO A 565 26.95 -13.28 -17.00
CA PRO A 565 27.70 -12.76 -18.13
C PRO A 565 27.54 -11.24 -18.25
N ALA A 566 28.43 -10.58 -18.97
CA ALA A 566 28.27 -9.16 -19.27
C ALA A 566 26.96 -8.87 -20.05
N GLU A 567 26.45 -7.66 -19.89
CA GLU A 567 25.17 -7.21 -20.48
C GLU A 567 25.12 -7.30 -22.01
N ASP A 568 26.29 -7.21 -22.68
CA ASP A 568 26.43 -7.19 -24.14
C ASP A 568 26.64 -8.58 -24.77
N THR A 569 26.43 -9.64 -23.98
CA THR A 569 26.53 -11.01 -24.50
C THR A 569 25.25 -11.44 -25.20
N GLU A 570 25.40 -12.16 -26.31
CA GLU A 570 24.27 -12.72 -27.07
C GLU A 570 23.33 -13.57 -26.18
N ALA A 571 23.87 -14.25 -25.16
CA ALA A 571 23.10 -15.06 -24.21
C ALA A 571 22.20 -14.24 -23.27
N ALA A 572 22.53 -12.97 -23.03
CA ALA A 572 21.75 -12.08 -22.17
C ALA A 572 20.68 -11.29 -22.94
N SER A 573 20.74 -11.28 -24.27
CA SER A 573 19.81 -10.59 -25.19
C SER A 573 18.45 -11.30 -25.34
N VAL A 574 17.84 -11.70 -24.23
CA VAL A 574 16.59 -12.48 -24.15
C VAL A 574 15.64 -11.86 -23.14
N LYS A 575 14.34 -12.11 -23.30
CA LYS A 575 13.35 -11.69 -22.30
C LYS A 575 13.52 -12.51 -21.01
N TRP A 576 13.67 -11.77 -19.90
CA TRP A 576 13.95 -12.24 -18.54
C TRP A 576 15.24 -13.05 -18.41
N PRO A 577 16.41 -12.39 -18.54
CA PRO A 577 17.71 -13.02 -18.39
C PRO A 577 17.89 -13.71 -17.02
N THR A 578 17.25 -13.21 -15.96
CA THR A 578 17.23 -13.83 -14.62
C THR A 578 16.78 -15.30 -14.64
N ALA A 579 15.78 -15.64 -15.46
CA ALA A 579 15.34 -17.02 -15.62
C ALA A 579 16.12 -17.77 -16.71
N HIS A 580 16.41 -17.11 -17.84
CA HIS A 580 17.09 -17.75 -18.97
C HIS A 580 18.51 -18.21 -18.62
N LEU A 581 19.28 -17.33 -17.96
CA LEU A 581 20.69 -17.59 -17.65
C LEU A 581 20.85 -18.71 -16.63
N ALA A 582 19.91 -18.85 -15.68
CA ALA A 582 19.83 -20.03 -14.81
C ALA A 582 19.65 -21.31 -15.63
N LYS A 583 18.69 -21.34 -16.56
CA LYS A 583 18.40 -22.52 -17.41
C LYS A 583 19.57 -22.93 -18.30
N THR A 584 20.49 -22.02 -18.62
CA THR A 584 21.66 -22.29 -19.47
C THR A 584 22.96 -22.46 -18.71
N GLY A 585 22.97 -22.29 -17.39
CA GLY A 585 24.18 -22.36 -16.57
C GLY A 585 25.12 -21.18 -16.80
N ALA A 586 24.57 -20.08 -17.31
CA ALA A 586 25.28 -18.82 -17.47
C ALA A 586 25.12 -17.93 -16.22
N MET A 587 24.18 -18.27 -15.33
CA MET A 587 24.03 -17.70 -14.00
C MET A 587 24.10 -18.83 -12.97
N GLU A 588 25.09 -18.77 -12.09
CA GLU A 588 25.36 -19.79 -11.07
C GLU A 588 25.61 -19.12 -9.71
N TRP A 589 25.19 -19.75 -8.61
CA TRP A 589 25.57 -19.36 -7.25
C TRP A 589 27.08 -19.50 -7.06
N ASP A 590 27.74 -18.38 -6.79
CA ASP A 590 29.18 -18.22 -6.60
C ASP A 590 29.43 -17.09 -5.58
N PRO A 591 29.34 -17.37 -4.26
CA PRO A 591 29.37 -16.34 -3.22
C PRO A 591 30.75 -15.70 -2.99
N GLY A 592 31.74 -16.02 -3.83
CA GLY A 592 33.14 -15.67 -3.57
C GLY A 592 33.68 -16.37 -2.31
N GLU A 593 35.00 -16.40 -2.14
CA GLU A 593 35.61 -16.94 -0.93
C GLU A 593 35.35 -16.01 0.27
N ASP A 594 34.23 -16.12 0.99
CA ASP A 594 34.26 -16.01 2.46
C ASP A 594 33.02 -16.57 3.21
N ASP A 595 33.37 -17.20 4.33
CA ASP A 595 32.61 -17.55 5.53
C ASP A 595 31.54 -18.66 5.55
N SER A 596 32.05 -19.87 5.81
CA SER A 596 31.33 -20.93 6.50
C SER A 596 31.27 -20.65 8.02
N SER A 597 30.10 -20.59 8.64
CA SER A 597 30.03 -20.91 10.07
C SER A 597 28.74 -21.58 10.55
N THR A 598 29.00 -22.69 11.23
CA THR A 598 28.13 -23.61 11.97
C THR A 598 27.47 -23.01 13.21
N ILE A 599 26.25 -23.48 13.48
CA ILE A 599 25.38 -23.29 14.65
C ILE A 599 26.06 -23.57 16.00
N VAL A 600 25.92 -22.64 16.97
CA VAL A 600 26.00 -22.82 18.45
C VAL A 600 25.08 -21.75 19.12
N PRO A 601 24.26 -22.08 20.15
CA PRO A 601 23.17 -21.20 20.63
C PRO A 601 23.61 -20.10 21.62
N SER A 602 23.10 -18.87 21.39
CA SER A 602 22.69 -17.89 22.41
C SER A 602 21.84 -16.75 21.79
N ASP A 603 20.63 -17.12 21.34
CA ASP A 603 19.31 -16.48 21.53
C ASP A 603 19.09 -14.95 21.40
N VAL A 604 19.97 -14.16 20.78
CA VAL A 604 19.60 -12.83 20.27
C VAL A 604 19.90 -12.77 18.77
N GLN A 605 18.86 -12.58 17.98
CA GLN A 605 18.90 -12.48 16.54
C GLN A 605 19.36 -11.08 16.15
N ASP A 606 20.33 -10.98 15.24
CA ASP A 606 20.80 -9.70 14.67
C ASP A 606 19.81 -9.22 13.60
N VAL A 607 18.61 -8.84 14.04
CA VAL A 607 17.47 -8.44 13.21
C VAL A 607 16.88 -7.14 13.74
N THR A 608 16.11 -6.47 12.88
CA THR A 608 15.42 -5.23 13.21
C THR A 608 13.92 -5.46 13.13
N VAL A 609 13.23 -5.32 14.27
CA VAL A 609 11.77 -5.22 14.29
C VAL A 609 11.38 -3.82 13.83
N ASP A 610 10.55 -3.71 12.79
CA ASP A 610 10.09 -2.42 12.26
C ASP A 610 8.68 -2.07 12.75
N GLY A 611 8.58 -0.89 13.35
CA GLY A 611 7.33 -0.31 13.81
C GLY A 611 6.91 0.93 13.02
N ALA A 612 5.61 1.11 12.82
CA ALA A 612 5.13 2.36 12.22
C ALA A 612 5.28 3.55 13.19
N ALA A 613 6.03 4.59 12.77
CA ALA A 613 6.13 5.82 13.55
C ALA A 613 4.80 6.60 13.60
N ALA A 614 4.69 7.49 14.59
CA ALA A 614 3.49 8.29 14.78
C ALA A 614 3.21 9.25 13.60
N LEU A 615 4.26 9.97 13.18
CA LEU A 615 4.29 11.05 12.18
C LEU A 615 5.66 11.06 11.48
N GLY A 616 5.88 12.08 10.63
CA GLY A 616 7.20 12.41 10.09
C GLY A 616 8.20 12.80 11.19
N MET A 617 9.46 12.47 10.96
CA MET A 617 10.55 12.55 11.94
C MET A 617 10.81 13.98 12.42
N ASP A 618 10.67 14.97 11.56
CA ASP A 618 10.88 16.40 11.85
C ASP A 618 9.99 16.94 12.98
N THR A 619 8.89 16.25 13.27
CA THR A 619 7.93 16.61 14.32
C THR A 619 8.16 15.90 15.65
N LEU A 620 9.04 14.89 15.70
CA LEU A 620 9.29 14.06 16.88
C LEU A 620 10.46 14.61 17.71
N HIS A 621 10.40 14.45 19.03
CA HIS A 621 11.52 14.69 19.93
C HIS A 621 11.37 13.90 21.22
N TRP A 622 12.48 13.75 21.96
CA TRP A 622 12.55 12.95 23.18
C TRP A 622 12.07 13.66 24.45
N ASN A 623 11.61 14.92 24.36
CA ASN A 623 11.11 15.64 25.54
C ASN A 623 9.78 15.05 26.05
N PRO A 624 9.74 14.53 27.29
CA PRO A 624 8.55 13.95 27.88
C PRO A 624 7.41 14.93 28.19
N ALA A 625 7.76 16.21 28.40
CA ALA A 625 6.88 17.28 28.85
C ALA A 625 6.30 18.10 27.70
N PHE A 626 6.62 17.76 26.44
CA PHE A 626 6.08 18.46 25.29
C PHE A 626 4.61 18.11 25.06
N ILE A 627 3.80 19.15 24.90
CA ILE A 627 2.33 19.07 24.95
C ILE A 627 1.69 18.65 23.61
N ALA A 628 2.40 18.71 22.48
CA ALA A 628 1.78 18.39 21.19
C ALA A 628 1.83 16.88 20.90
N TRP A 629 0.66 16.24 20.93
CA TRP A 629 0.49 14.89 20.42
C TRP A 629 0.58 14.88 18.88
N PRO A 630 1.22 13.86 18.28
CA PRO A 630 1.85 12.70 18.90
C PRO A 630 3.33 12.85 19.26
N ASN A 631 3.74 12.13 20.32
CA ASN A 631 5.12 11.98 20.79
C ASN A 631 5.93 10.94 19.97
N ILE A 632 7.20 10.73 20.31
CA ILE A 632 8.00 9.62 19.77
C ILE A 632 7.56 8.28 20.40
N TRP A 633 7.25 7.28 19.58
CA TRP A 633 6.68 6.00 20.01
C TRP A 633 7.70 5.13 20.75
N GLY A 634 8.96 5.15 20.31
CA GLY A 634 10.09 4.47 20.95
C GLY A 634 10.33 4.87 22.40
N ARG A 635 9.75 5.97 22.90
CA ARG A 635 9.84 6.37 24.31
C ARG A 635 9.39 5.25 25.26
N TRP A 636 8.42 4.44 24.84
CA TRP A 636 7.90 3.30 25.63
C TRP A 636 8.83 2.08 25.66
N LEU A 637 9.81 2.01 24.74
CA LEU A 637 10.87 1.01 24.73
C LEU A 637 12.15 1.55 25.40
N VAL A 638 12.45 2.84 25.22
CA VAL A 638 13.62 3.52 25.79
C VAL A 638 13.49 3.79 27.29
N ASN A 639 12.26 3.89 27.80
CA ASN A 639 12.01 4.13 29.21
C ASN A 639 10.97 3.16 29.72
N ASP A 640 11.13 2.70 30.97
CA ASP A 640 10.18 1.79 31.59
C ASP A 640 9.22 2.53 32.54
N ARG A 641 8.03 1.96 32.74
CA ARG A 641 7.00 2.54 33.60
C ARG A 641 7.30 2.28 35.07
N LEU A 642 6.75 3.14 35.95
CA LEU A 642 6.67 2.81 37.38
C LEU A 642 5.75 1.60 37.59
N ALA A 643 4.54 1.62 37.03
CA ALA A 643 3.68 0.45 36.87
C ALA A 643 2.91 0.51 35.54
N GLN A 644 2.47 -0.64 35.03
CA GLN A 644 1.66 -0.77 33.82
C GLN A 644 0.19 -1.00 34.23
N PHE A 645 -0.78 -0.36 33.57
CA PHE A 645 -2.20 -0.60 33.89
C PHE A 645 -2.83 -1.54 32.85
N ASN A 646 -3.58 -2.55 33.31
CA ASN A 646 -4.38 -3.43 32.47
C ASN A 646 -5.78 -2.83 32.28
N LEU A 647 -6.19 -2.62 31.04
CA LEU A 647 -7.42 -1.90 30.68
C LEU A 647 -8.68 -2.77 30.78
N GLU A 648 -8.52 -4.09 30.86
CA GLU A 648 -9.59 -5.06 31.01
C GLU A 648 -9.83 -5.41 32.48
N THR A 649 -8.78 -5.85 33.19
CA THR A 649 -8.89 -6.20 34.62
C THR A 649 -8.99 -4.98 35.53
N MET A 650 -8.57 -3.80 35.03
CA MET A 650 -8.52 -2.55 35.78
C MET A 650 -7.52 -2.58 36.95
N GLU A 651 -6.46 -3.36 36.81
CA GLU A 651 -5.42 -3.55 37.83
C GLU A 651 -4.04 -3.02 37.39
N TRP A 652 -3.22 -2.67 38.37
CA TRP A 652 -1.82 -2.26 38.18
C TRP A 652 -0.88 -3.46 38.18
N ILE A 653 -0.09 -3.59 37.11
CA ILE A 653 0.98 -4.57 36.91
C ILE A 653 2.31 -3.92 37.35
N PRO A 654 3.02 -4.48 38.34
CA PRO A 654 4.28 -3.93 38.83
C PRO A 654 5.37 -3.88 37.74
N ARG A 655 6.08 -2.74 37.69
CA ARG A 655 7.23 -2.48 36.81
C ARG A 655 8.35 -1.90 37.66
N LEU A 656 8.97 -0.77 37.32
CA LEU A 656 10.10 -0.22 38.11
C LEU A 656 9.75 -0.04 39.59
N VAL A 657 8.48 0.15 39.92
CA VAL A 657 7.93 0.00 41.26
C VAL A 657 7.31 -1.39 41.38
N THR A 658 7.87 -2.24 42.24
CA THR A 658 7.43 -3.63 42.43
C THR A 658 6.28 -3.76 43.43
N ASP A 659 6.11 -2.77 44.30
CA ASP A 659 5.06 -2.72 45.32
C ASP A 659 4.84 -1.26 45.79
N TRP A 660 3.67 -0.96 46.33
CA TRP A 660 3.37 0.33 46.98
C TRP A 660 2.32 0.19 48.07
N THR A 661 2.34 1.11 49.03
CA THR A 661 1.32 1.23 50.07
C THR A 661 0.77 2.65 50.12
N ILE A 662 -0.53 2.79 50.37
CA ILE A 662 -1.20 4.08 50.59
C ILE A 662 -1.85 4.03 51.97
N ASP A 663 -1.36 4.87 52.88
CA ASP A 663 -1.86 5.04 54.23
C ASP A 663 -2.25 6.51 54.45
N ASP A 664 -3.55 6.81 54.49
CA ASP A 664 -4.11 8.16 54.61
C ASP A 664 -3.57 9.17 53.55
N ASP A 665 -2.58 9.97 53.92
CA ASP A 665 -1.93 10.99 53.08
C ASP A 665 -0.55 10.54 52.56
N ARG A 666 -0.10 9.32 52.87
CA ARG A 666 1.26 8.86 52.55
C ARG A 666 1.26 7.69 51.57
N VAL A 667 1.99 7.85 50.46
CA VAL A 667 2.31 6.78 49.50
C VAL A 667 3.75 6.34 49.71
N THR A 668 4.00 5.05 49.84
CA THR A 668 5.36 4.48 49.83
C THR A 668 5.53 3.61 48.60
N LEU A 669 6.55 3.90 47.80
CA LEU A 669 6.91 3.17 46.58
C LEU A 669 8.18 2.35 46.83
N PHE A 670 8.17 1.09 46.40
CA PHE A 670 9.32 0.20 46.47
C PHE A 670 9.90 0.00 45.06
N VAL A 671 11.05 0.62 44.81
CA VAL A 671 11.77 0.55 43.54
C VAL A 671 12.48 -0.79 43.40
N ARG A 672 12.44 -1.38 42.21
CA ARG A 672 13.09 -2.63 41.88
C ARG A 672 14.59 -2.61 42.21
N GLU A 673 15.09 -3.69 42.81
CA GLU A 673 16.48 -3.81 43.28
C GLU A 673 17.50 -3.89 42.13
N ASP A 674 17.22 -4.71 41.12
CA ASP A 674 18.06 -5.02 39.96
C ASP A 674 17.87 -4.06 38.78
N ALA A 675 17.06 -3.02 38.93
CA ALA A 675 16.87 -2.01 37.88
C ALA A 675 18.08 -1.06 37.80
N THR A 676 18.60 -0.90 36.58
CA THR A 676 19.70 -0.01 36.21
C THR A 676 19.31 0.86 35.01
N TRP A 677 19.97 2.01 34.91
CA TRP A 677 20.03 2.81 33.70
C TRP A 677 20.90 2.09 32.66
N ALA A 678 20.77 2.41 31.37
CA ALA A 678 21.64 1.90 30.31
C ALA A 678 23.15 2.16 30.56
N THR A 679 23.49 3.15 31.40
CA THR A 679 24.88 3.39 31.83
C THR A 679 25.42 2.34 32.81
N GLY A 680 24.58 1.43 33.28
CA GLY A 680 24.85 0.48 34.37
C GLY A 680 24.66 1.07 35.78
N ASP A 681 24.29 2.35 35.90
CA ASP A 681 24.01 2.98 37.19
C ASP A 681 22.69 2.44 37.77
N PRO A 682 22.60 2.14 39.08
CA PRO A 682 21.32 1.73 39.69
C PRO A 682 20.24 2.80 39.52
N ILE A 683 19.01 2.38 39.20
CA ILE A 683 17.82 3.24 39.30
C ILE A 683 17.43 3.31 40.79
N THR A 684 17.24 4.52 41.31
CA THR A 684 17.04 4.77 42.75
C THR A 684 15.73 5.49 43.05
N ALA A 685 15.36 5.50 44.33
CA ALA A 685 14.27 6.33 44.86
C ALA A 685 14.49 7.84 44.63
N ALA A 686 15.75 8.30 44.53
CA ALA A 686 16.07 9.68 44.22
C ALA A 686 15.71 10.03 42.76
N ASP A 687 15.95 9.12 41.83
CA ASP A 687 15.57 9.30 40.42
C ASP A 687 14.05 9.42 40.27
N VAL A 688 13.29 8.53 40.93
CA VAL A 688 11.82 8.57 40.92
C VAL A 688 11.32 9.90 41.49
N LYS A 689 11.89 10.36 42.60
CA LYS A 689 11.58 11.67 43.18
C LYS A 689 11.83 12.80 42.17
N THR A 690 13.02 12.86 41.61
CA THR A 690 13.41 13.93 40.66
C THR A 690 12.50 13.94 39.44
N HIS A 691 12.13 12.76 38.93
CA HIS A 691 11.15 12.64 37.84
C HIS A 691 9.77 13.19 38.19
N LEU A 692 9.24 12.86 39.38
CA LEU A 692 7.95 13.37 39.82
C LEU A 692 7.97 14.89 39.99
N ILE A 693 9.05 15.45 40.57
CA ILE A 693 9.23 16.90 40.72
C ILE A 693 9.32 17.59 39.36
N CYS A 694 10.12 17.08 38.42
CA CYS A 694 10.18 17.65 37.07
C CYS A 694 8.82 17.60 36.36
N SER A 695 8.05 16.53 36.56
CA SER A 695 6.69 16.49 36.03
C SER A 695 5.78 17.54 36.66
N MET A 696 5.89 17.79 37.97
CA MET A 696 5.14 18.84 38.67
C MET A 696 5.50 20.21 38.13
N ALA A 697 6.80 20.49 38.01
CA ALA A 697 7.33 21.73 37.44
C ALA A 697 6.79 21.99 36.03
N ALA A 698 6.61 20.95 35.21
CA ALA A 698 6.03 21.03 33.88
C ALA A 698 4.49 21.20 33.84
N GLY A 699 3.83 21.41 34.98
CA GLY A 699 2.38 21.53 35.10
C GLY A 699 1.66 20.18 35.25
N GLY A 700 2.36 19.16 35.74
CA GLY A 700 1.81 17.84 36.02
C GLY A 700 0.82 17.84 37.19
N PRO A 701 -0.05 16.83 37.27
CA PRO A 701 -1.20 16.81 38.18
C PRO A 701 -0.85 16.61 39.66
N LEU A 702 0.43 16.34 39.99
CA LEU A 702 0.91 16.17 41.36
C LEU A 702 1.25 17.50 42.06
N ASP A 703 1.28 18.60 41.32
CA ASP A 703 1.86 19.86 41.80
C ASP A 703 1.20 20.39 43.07
N ASP A 704 -0.13 20.45 43.05
CA ASP A 704 -0.93 20.90 44.20
C ASP A 704 -1.14 19.82 45.27
N LEU A 705 -0.65 18.59 45.02
CA LEU A 705 -1.00 17.40 45.79
C LEU A 705 0.10 16.94 46.76
N VAL A 706 1.36 17.28 46.51
CA VAL A 706 2.49 16.75 47.29
C VAL A 706 3.02 17.79 48.27
N GLU A 707 3.14 17.43 49.56
CA GLU A 707 3.78 18.24 50.59
C GLU A 707 5.28 17.93 50.68
N SER A 708 5.66 16.65 50.63
CA SER A 708 7.05 16.24 50.83
C SER A 708 7.41 14.92 50.15
N PHE A 709 8.71 14.79 49.82
CA PHE A 709 9.34 13.57 49.35
C PHE A 709 10.43 13.12 50.34
N ASP A 710 10.28 11.92 50.90
CA ASP A 710 11.23 11.27 51.78
C ASP A 710 11.90 10.10 51.07
N VAL A 711 13.17 10.24 50.70
CA VAL A 711 14.02 9.10 50.28
C VAL A 711 14.41 8.34 51.55
N VAL A 712 13.69 7.25 51.86
CA VAL A 712 13.89 6.46 53.09
C VAL A 712 15.20 5.70 53.03
N ASP A 713 15.48 5.10 51.87
CA ASP A 713 16.73 4.48 51.47
C ASP A 713 16.86 4.51 49.94
N GLU A 714 17.86 3.83 49.38
CA GLU A 714 18.19 3.86 47.95
C GLU A 714 17.04 3.34 47.05
N LYS A 715 16.14 2.50 47.57
CA LYS A 715 15.06 1.84 46.81
C LYS A 715 13.66 2.13 47.35
N THR A 716 13.53 2.97 48.36
CA THR A 716 12.25 3.29 48.98
C THR A 716 11.99 4.79 48.97
N LEU A 717 10.98 5.21 48.20
CA LEU A 717 10.50 6.60 48.17
C LEU A 717 9.18 6.69 48.90
N ALA A 718 9.05 7.61 49.84
CA ALA A 718 7.76 7.96 50.41
C ALA A 718 7.36 9.39 50.05
N ILE A 719 6.09 9.55 49.67
CA ILE A 719 5.48 10.80 49.24
C ILE A 719 4.37 11.11 50.23
N THR A 720 4.38 12.31 50.81
CA THR A 720 3.30 12.78 51.68
C THR A 720 2.50 13.82 50.92
N ALA A 721 1.20 13.61 50.80
CA ALA A 721 0.27 14.54 50.17
C ALA A 721 -0.06 15.73 51.08
N THR A 722 -0.51 16.83 50.50
CA THR A 722 -0.91 18.06 51.22
C THR A 722 -2.11 17.86 52.15
N GLU A 723 -2.96 16.90 51.82
CA GLU A 723 -4.09 16.45 52.63
C GLU A 723 -4.45 15.01 52.29
N THR A 724 -5.44 14.44 52.99
CA THR A 724 -5.99 13.12 52.65
C THR A 724 -6.54 13.17 51.23
N PHE A 725 -6.06 12.27 50.39
CA PHE A 725 -6.40 12.22 48.99
C PHE A 725 -7.19 10.96 48.66
N ASN A 726 -7.99 11.02 47.60
CA ASN A 726 -8.62 9.81 47.08
C ASN A 726 -7.53 8.84 46.60
N PRO A 727 -7.46 7.61 47.14
CA PRO A 727 -6.34 6.70 46.89
C PRO A 727 -6.24 6.33 45.41
N THR A 728 -7.36 6.13 44.72
CA THR A 728 -7.38 5.79 43.29
C THR A 728 -6.82 6.93 42.44
N ILE A 729 -7.21 8.18 42.72
CA ILE A 729 -6.68 9.34 41.99
C ILE A 729 -5.17 9.48 42.24
N LEU A 730 -4.72 9.23 43.48
CA LEU A 730 -3.31 9.27 43.84
C LEU A 730 -2.48 8.22 43.09
N GLU A 731 -2.95 6.97 43.05
CA GLU A 731 -2.32 5.89 42.29
C GLU A 731 -2.17 6.26 40.82
N PHE A 732 -3.22 6.76 40.18
CA PHE A 732 -3.16 7.19 38.78
C PHE A 732 -2.20 8.36 38.53
N ASN A 733 -2.05 9.27 39.49
CA ASN A 733 -1.12 10.39 39.38
C ASN A 733 0.33 9.98 39.62
N VAL A 734 0.60 8.93 40.41
CA VAL A 734 1.97 8.47 40.71
C VAL A 734 2.43 7.35 39.79
N LEU A 735 1.65 6.28 39.62
CA LEU A 735 2.09 5.03 38.99
C LEU A 735 2.12 5.08 37.46
N SER A 736 1.36 5.98 36.84
CA SER A 736 1.28 6.10 35.37
C SER A 736 2.57 6.61 34.70
N HIS A 737 3.57 7.00 35.49
CA HIS A 737 4.80 7.65 35.02
C HIS A 737 5.75 6.71 34.26
N LEU A 738 6.50 7.31 33.34
CA LEU A 738 7.53 6.68 32.50
C LEU A 738 8.88 7.28 32.89
N LEU A 739 9.74 6.53 33.59
CA LEU A 739 10.91 7.10 34.27
C LEU A 739 11.98 7.57 33.28
N GLN A 740 12.26 8.88 33.27
CA GLN A 740 13.17 9.53 32.29
C GLN A 740 14.16 10.53 32.88
N ALA A 741 13.84 11.05 34.05
CA ALA A 741 14.68 12.05 34.70
C ALA A 741 15.50 11.32 35.75
N LYS A 742 16.81 11.32 35.56
CA LYS A 742 17.77 10.84 36.54
C LYS A 742 18.10 11.98 37.51
N ASP A 743 18.45 11.67 38.75
CA ASP A 743 18.83 12.65 39.78
C ASP A 743 20.24 13.23 39.54
N GLU A 744 20.46 13.78 38.34
CA GLU A 744 21.70 14.41 37.94
C GLU A 744 21.48 15.49 36.86
N GLY A 745 22.56 16.21 36.55
CA GLY A 745 22.58 17.16 35.44
C GLY A 745 21.50 18.25 35.54
N HIS A 746 20.82 18.50 34.43
CA HIS A 746 19.79 19.54 34.34
C HIS A 746 18.48 19.12 35.01
N TYR A 747 18.16 17.82 35.10
CA TYR A 747 16.95 17.36 35.79
C TYR A 747 17.03 17.61 37.29
N ALA A 748 18.17 17.29 37.92
CA ALA A 748 18.40 17.63 39.32
C ALA A 748 18.39 19.16 39.55
N ASP A 749 18.99 19.94 38.64
CA ASP A 749 18.94 21.42 38.72
C ASP A 749 17.52 21.96 38.64
N TRP A 750 16.72 21.49 37.66
CA TRP A 750 15.32 21.89 37.54
C TRP A 750 14.49 21.46 38.75
N ALA A 751 14.69 20.24 39.23
CA ALA A 751 14.00 19.76 40.42
C ALA A 751 14.36 20.61 41.66
N ASP A 752 15.62 20.94 41.86
CA ASP A 752 16.06 21.80 42.96
C ASP A 752 15.55 23.24 42.82
N ARG A 753 15.61 23.81 41.61
CA ARG A 753 15.11 25.16 41.35
C ARG A 753 13.61 25.25 41.60
N TYR A 754 12.86 24.26 41.13
CA TYR A 754 11.42 24.20 41.32
C TYR A 754 11.04 23.95 42.78
N TRP A 755 11.55 22.86 43.36
CA TRP A 755 11.08 22.32 44.64
C TRP A 755 11.78 22.92 45.85
N THR A 756 13.09 23.22 45.74
CA THR A 756 13.88 23.74 46.86
C THR A 756 13.96 25.27 46.84
N ASN A 757 13.96 25.89 45.65
CA ASN A 757 14.12 27.34 45.49
C ASN A 757 12.83 28.10 45.10
N ASP A 758 11.70 27.42 44.92
CA ASP A 758 10.40 28.01 44.50
C ASP A 758 10.48 28.83 43.20
N GLU A 759 11.30 28.41 42.23
CA GLU A 759 11.35 29.05 40.90
C GLU A 759 10.18 28.58 40.04
N THR A 760 9.39 29.53 39.53
CA THR A 760 8.11 29.26 38.83
C THR A 760 8.24 29.21 37.30
N ASP A 761 9.38 29.63 36.74
CA ASP A 761 9.66 29.63 35.30
C ASP A 761 10.29 28.31 34.80
N VAL A 762 10.69 27.42 35.70
CA VAL A 762 11.30 26.11 35.40
C VAL A 762 10.44 25.28 34.45
N GLY A 763 9.12 25.29 34.61
CA GLY A 763 8.20 24.56 33.72
C GLY A 763 8.30 24.97 32.25
N THR A 764 8.56 26.25 31.98
CA THR A 764 8.75 26.73 30.60
C THR A 764 10.06 26.21 30.01
N GLU A 765 11.12 26.11 30.83
CA GLU A 765 12.39 25.52 30.41
C GLU A 765 12.23 24.03 30.09
N ILE A 766 11.58 23.27 30.98
CA ILE A 766 11.33 21.84 30.80
C ILE A 766 10.49 21.60 29.54
N THR A 767 9.37 22.32 29.35
CA THR A 767 8.48 22.13 28.19
C THR A 767 9.07 22.62 26.87
N SER A 768 10.02 23.57 26.91
CA SER A 768 10.70 24.08 25.71
C SER A 768 11.97 23.30 25.36
N TYR A 769 12.43 22.41 26.24
CA TYR A 769 13.60 21.57 26.00
C TYR A 769 13.32 20.60 24.85
N LYS A 770 14.26 20.44 23.92
CA LYS A 770 14.08 19.62 22.72
C LYS A 770 15.34 18.81 22.45
N PRO A 771 15.60 17.77 23.25
CA PRO A 771 16.77 16.94 23.06
C PRO A 771 16.60 16.08 21.79
N SER A 772 17.68 15.97 21.01
CA SER A 772 17.72 15.17 19.77
C SER A 772 17.89 13.67 20.03
N GLU A 773 18.31 13.31 21.24
CA GLU A 773 18.47 11.94 21.77
C GLU A 773 17.95 11.91 23.22
N PRO A 774 17.56 10.75 23.77
CA PRO A 774 17.18 10.65 25.18
C PRO A 774 18.38 10.97 26.10
N ASP A 775 18.18 11.79 27.13
CA ASP A 775 19.25 12.08 28.09
C ASP A 775 19.61 10.87 28.96
N HIS A 776 18.60 10.08 29.30
CA HIS A 776 18.70 8.90 30.16
C HIS A 776 17.73 7.82 29.67
N ILE A 777 18.15 6.55 29.83
CA ILE A 777 17.47 5.38 29.27
C ILE A 777 17.27 4.36 30.39
N SER A 778 16.00 4.14 30.78
CA SER A 778 15.60 3.20 31.84
C SER A 778 14.95 1.92 31.30
N GLY A 779 14.70 1.87 29.99
CA GLY A 779 13.93 0.83 29.32
C GLY A 779 14.78 -0.21 28.61
N ALA A 780 14.09 -1.01 27.80
CA ALA A 780 14.61 -2.22 27.18
C ALA A 780 15.39 -1.97 25.87
N MET A 781 15.32 -0.77 25.30
CA MET A 781 16.05 -0.38 24.10
C MET A 781 16.82 0.93 24.32
N GLU A 782 17.99 1.08 23.70
CA GLU A 782 18.79 2.30 23.65
C GLU A 782 18.60 3.03 22.33
N PHE A 783 18.79 4.35 22.34
CA PHE A 783 18.71 5.16 21.12
C PHE A 783 20.00 5.06 20.32
N VAL A 784 19.89 4.77 19.01
CA VAL A 784 21.03 4.70 18.10
C VAL A 784 21.09 5.95 17.23
N GLU A 785 20.03 6.19 16.45
CA GLU A 785 19.98 7.31 15.52
C GLU A 785 18.55 7.75 15.20
N MET A 786 18.46 8.95 14.64
CA MET A 786 17.24 9.51 14.06
C MET A 786 17.61 10.22 12.76
N THR A 787 16.96 9.80 11.68
CA THR A 787 17.07 10.37 10.34
C THR A 787 15.76 11.05 9.95
N ASP A 788 15.64 11.54 8.71
CA ASP A 788 14.38 12.04 8.18
C ASP A 788 13.36 10.90 7.90
N GLU A 789 13.83 9.65 7.80
CA GLU A 789 13.01 8.47 7.43
C GLU A 789 12.67 7.58 8.62
N HIS A 790 13.54 7.45 9.63
CA HIS A 790 13.34 6.55 10.78
C HIS A 790 14.07 7.03 12.03
N TYR A 791 13.71 6.44 13.18
CA TYR A 791 14.62 6.37 14.32
C TYR A 791 14.86 4.92 14.71
N LEU A 792 16.11 4.59 15.01
CA LEU A 792 16.59 3.25 15.30
C LEU A 792 16.91 3.14 16.78
N LEU A 793 16.46 2.03 17.37
CA LEU A 793 16.82 1.63 18.72
C LEU A 793 17.55 0.29 18.68
N GLU A 794 18.46 0.07 19.63
CA GLU A 794 19.14 -1.20 19.84
C GLU A 794 18.85 -1.76 21.23
N ARG A 795 18.97 -3.07 21.41
CA ARG A 795 18.68 -3.74 22.68
C ARG A 795 19.57 -3.20 23.81
N ASN A 796 18.96 -2.83 24.94
CA ASN A 796 19.70 -2.44 26.16
C ASN A 796 20.07 -3.69 26.97
N PRO A 797 21.35 -4.12 27.00
CA PRO A 797 21.76 -5.31 27.74
C PRO A 797 21.72 -5.12 29.26
N GLU A 798 21.71 -3.88 29.76
CA GLU A 798 21.63 -3.56 31.19
C GLU A 798 20.18 -3.58 31.70
N TYR A 799 19.17 -3.65 30.81
CA TYR A 799 17.78 -3.71 31.24
C TYR A 799 17.49 -4.98 32.06
N TYR A 800 16.81 -4.86 33.20
CA TYR A 800 16.54 -5.99 34.11
C TYR A 800 15.75 -7.15 33.45
N GLY A 801 15.02 -6.85 32.36
CA GLY A 801 14.30 -7.82 31.55
C GLY A 801 14.94 -8.07 30.19
N ALA A 802 16.22 -7.78 29.98
CA ALA A 802 16.87 -7.88 28.67
C ALA A 802 16.83 -9.31 28.10
N ASP A 803 16.84 -10.33 28.95
CA ASP A 803 16.73 -11.74 28.55
C ASP A 803 15.37 -12.09 27.93
N ASN A 804 14.36 -11.23 28.10
CA ASN A 804 13.06 -11.39 27.48
C ASN A 804 13.03 -10.91 26.02
N ILE A 805 14.13 -10.37 25.48
CA ILE A 805 14.17 -9.79 24.13
C ILE A 805 15.23 -10.51 23.32
N ASN A 806 14.78 -11.17 22.26
CA ASN A 806 15.62 -12.01 21.39
C ASN A 806 15.95 -11.36 20.04
N PHE A 807 15.76 -10.05 19.87
CA PHE A 807 16.13 -9.30 18.68
C PHE A 807 16.98 -8.08 19.03
N GLU A 808 17.92 -7.74 18.15
CA GLU A 808 18.94 -6.73 18.44
C GLU A 808 18.42 -5.31 18.25
N ARG A 809 17.50 -5.06 17.29
CA ARG A 809 17.07 -3.70 16.94
C ARG A 809 15.56 -3.58 16.85
N TYR A 810 15.08 -2.38 17.18
CA TYR A 810 13.70 -1.96 16.94
C TYR A 810 13.74 -0.58 16.28
N GLN A 811 13.29 -0.50 15.03
CA GLN A 811 13.20 0.77 14.33
C GLN A 811 11.77 1.26 14.24
N PHE A 812 11.60 2.57 14.08
CA PHE A 812 10.32 3.13 13.73
C PHE A 812 10.42 3.96 12.45
N THR A 813 9.82 3.47 11.37
CA THR A 813 9.85 4.14 10.08
C THR A 813 8.71 5.15 9.94
N ALA A 814 9.00 6.30 9.34
CA ALA A 814 8.07 7.39 9.11
C ALA A 814 6.91 6.95 8.22
N SER A 815 5.71 6.85 8.79
CA SER A 815 4.49 6.53 8.05
C SER A 815 3.35 7.47 8.47
N PRO A 816 3.32 8.72 7.96
CA PRO A 816 2.36 9.71 8.39
C PRO A 816 0.95 9.42 7.85
N GLY A 817 -0.02 9.37 8.76
CA GLY A 817 -1.45 9.21 8.44
C GLY A 817 -1.92 7.75 8.32
N ASN A 818 -3.25 7.55 8.42
CA ASN A 818 -3.84 6.21 8.43
C ASN A 818 -3.65 5.48 7.10
N ILE A 819 -3.82 6.17 5.96
CA ILE A 819 -3.73 5.54 4.63
C ILE A 819 -2.32 5.00 4.35
N SER A 820 -1.28 5.71 4.79
CA SER A 820 0.12 5.25 4.69
C SER A 820 0.33 3.98 5.49
N LYS A 821 -0.21 3.94 6.72
CA LYS A 821 -0.14 2.76 7.59
C LYS A 821 -0.97 1.59 7.09
N TRP A 822 -2.17 1.83 6.53
CA TRP A 822 -2.99 0.77 5.94
C TRP A 822 -2.27 0.10 4.79
N ARG A 823 -1.70 0.88 3.87
CA ARG A 823 -0.94 0.32 2.74
C ARG A 823 0.27 -0.47 3.23
N ALA A 824 0.98 0.05 4.23
CA ALA A 824 2.10 -0.65 4.82
C ALA A 824 1.65 -1.95 5.53
N MET A 825 0.50 -1.95 6.21
CA MET A 825 -0.07 -3.16 6.82
C MET A 825 -0.58 -4.16 5.78
N GLU A 826 -1.29 -3.71 4.74
CA GLU A 826 -1.75 -4.51 3.59
C GLU A 826 -0.57 -5.11 2.81
N ASN A 827 0.64 -4.57 2.96
CA ASN A 827 1.89 -5.05 2.33
C ASN A 827 2.84 -5.72 3.34
N ASN A 828 2.44 -5.92 4.61
CA ASN A 828 3.28 -6.44 5.69
C ASN A 828 4.63 -5.70 5.91
N GLU A 829 4.72 -4.42 5.52
CA GLU A 829 5.93 -3.59 5.63
C GLU A 829 6.34 -3.27 7.09
N PHE A 830 5.47 -3.56 8.06
CA PHE A 830 5.73 -3.36 9.48
C PHE A 830 5.54 -4.67 10.25
N ASP A 831 6.41 -4.92 11.22
CA ASP A 831 6.19 -5.96 12.23
C ASP A 831 5.17 -5.51 13.28
N THR A 832 5.14 -4.20 13.56
CA THR A 832 4.24 -3.65 14.57
C THR A 832 3.62 -2.31 14.15
N VAL A 833 2.35 -2.13 14.47
CA VAL A 833 1.68 -0.83 14.35
C VAL A 833 1.05 -0.50 15.68
N MET A 834 1.66 0.46 16.39
CA MET A 834 1.21 0.81 17.74
C MET A 834 -0.16 1.47 17.76
N SER A 835 -0.50 2.29 16.76
CA SER A 835 -1.80 2.95 16.70
C SER A 835 -2.16 3.38 15.28
N VAL A 836 -3.31 2.90 14.81
CA VAL A 836 -3.92 3.27 13.54
C VAL A 836 -5.43 3.04 13.65
N PHE A 837 -6.26 3.91 13.07
CA PHE A 837 -7.67 3.55 12.87
C PHE A 837 -7.75 2.69 11.63
N THR A 838 -8.33 1.49 11.68
CA THR A 838 -8.42 0.57 10.51
C THR A 838 -9.85 0.08 10.32
N PRO A 839 -10.56 0.48 9.23
CA PRO A 839 -11.95 0.11 8.99
C PRO A 839 -12.09 -1.37 8.59
N SER A 840 -13.31 -1.93 8.69
CA SER A 840 -13.56 -3.37 8.46
C SER A 840 -13.10 -3.87 7.10
N ARG A 841 -13.21 -3.04 6.05
CA ARG A 841 -12.72 -3.41 4.71
C ARG A 841 -11.23 -3.68 4.74
N ILE A 842 -10.45 -2.75 5.30
CA ILE A 842 -8.99 -2.90 5.39
C ILE A 842 -8.66 -4.13 6.23
N VAL A 843 -9.29 -4.32 7.40
CA VAL A 843 -9.02 -5.51 8.24
C VAL A 843 -9.34 -6.82 7.52
N ALA A 844 -10.41 -6.87 6.72
CA ALA A 844 -10.75 -8.05 5.93
C ALA A 844 -9.80 -8.29 4.75
N ASP A 845 -9.04 -7.27 4.36
CA ASP A 845 -8.01 -7.30 3.31
C ASP A 845 -6.60 -7.49 3.93
N LEU A 846 -6.45 -7.55 5.26
CA LEU A 846 -5.19 -7.86 5.94
C LEU A 846 -5.01 -9.38 6.00
N ASP A 847 -3.78 -9.84 5.86
CA ASP A 847 -3.41 -11.24 6.02
C ASP A 847 -3.69 -11.74 7.43
N ASP A 848 -3.96 -13.05 7.56
CA ASP A 848 -4.25 -13.72 8.83
C ASP A 848 -3.05 -13.70 9.81
N VAL A 849 -1.86 -13.29 9.35
CA VAL A 849 -0.69 -13.07 10.22
C VAL A 849 -0.86 -11.84 11.11
N TRP A 850 -1.77 -10.92 10.81
CA TRP A 850 -2.00 -9.75 11.64
C TRP A 850 -2.91 -10.04 12.84
N ASN A 851 -2.30 -10.05 14.03
CA ASN A 851 -3.08 -9.97 15.26
C ASN A 851 -3.53 -8.53 15.51
N GLU A 852 -4.84 -8.30 15.43
CA GLU A 852 -5.46 -7.05 15.84
C GLU A 852 -5.74 -7.06 17.34
N TYR A 853 -5.10 -6.17 18.10
CA TYR A 853 -5.44 -5.93 19.50
C TYR A 853 -6.34 -4.71 19.60
N LYS A 854 -7.57 -4.93 20.07
CA LYS A 854 -8.53 -3.87 20.40
C LYS A 854 -8.64 -3.75 21.90
N PHE A 855 -8.35 -2.56 22.43
CA PHE A 855 -8.56 -2.27 23.83
C PHE A 855 -9.29 -0.93 23.98
N PRO A 856 -10.04 -0.71 25.07
CA PRO A 856 -10.76 0.53 25.27
C PRO A 856 -9.81 1.73 25.26
N GLY A 857 -9.98 2.65 24.31
CA GLY A 857 -9.17 3.88 24.29
C GLY A 857 -9.51 4.79 25.48
N TYR A 858 -10.75 4.71 25.97
CA TYR A 858 -11.33 5.64 26.94
C TYR A 858 -11.23 7.12 26.48
N TRP A 859 -11.29 7.36 25.16
CA TRP A 859 -11.46 8.66 24.53
C TRP A 859 -12.15 8.51 23.16
N GLY A 860 -12.45 9.62 22.51
CA GLY A 860 -12.93 9.68 21.13
C GLY A 860 -13.17 11.11 20.69
N MET A 861 -13.70 11.31 19.48
CA MET A 861 -13.99 12.66 18.98
C MET A 861 -15.17 13.26 19.75
N GLY A 862 -15.02 14.51 20.16
CA GLY A 862 -16.10 15.38 20.60
C GLY A 862 -15.94 16.80 20.08
N LEU A 863 -16.98 17.60 20.23
CA LEU A 863 -17.03 19.00 19.82
C LEU A 863 -16.71 19.89 21.02
N LEU A 864 -15.51 20.46 21.06
CA LEU A 864 -15.12 21.47 22.04
C LEU A 864 -15.73 22.81 21.62
N PHE A 865 -16.59 23.38 22.47
CA PHE A 865 -17.20 24.68 22.20
C PHE A 865 -16.37 25.81 22.79
N ASN A 866 -16.24 26.90 22.04
CA ASN A 866 -15.72 28.15 22.59
C ASN A 866 -16.86 28.91 23.30
N HIS A 867 -16.66 29.21 24.59
CA HIS A 867 -17.63 29.90 25.44
C HIS A 867 -17.46 31.42 25.45
N ASP A 868 -16.47 31.95 24.71
CA ASP A 868 -16.29 33.38 24.54
C ASP A 868 -17.31 33.95 23.55
N ALA A 869 -18.20 34.82 24.04
CA ALA A 869 -19.24 35.45 23.22
C ALA A 869 -18.69 36.43 22.17
N GLU A 870 -17.46 36.92 22.29
CA GLU A 870 -16.84 37.77 21.28
C GLU A 870 -16.39 36.95 20.06
N ASN A 871 -15.75 35.80 20.30
CA ASN A 871 -15.19 34.94 19.26
C ASN A 871 -16.20 33.91 18.73
N ALA A 872 -17.16 33.50 19.57
CA ALA A 872 -18.13 32.46 19.29
C ALA A 872 -19.54 32.87 19.77
N PRO A 873 -20.12 33.96 19.20
CA PRO A 873 -21.36 34.58 19.70
C PRO A 873 -22.59 33.67 19.71
N HIS A 874 -22.61 32.67 18.83
CA HIS A 874 -23.69 31.69 18.74
C HIS A 874 -23.49 30.53 19.73
N VAL A 875 -22.35 29.83 19.66
CA VAL A 875 -22.11 28.59 20.42
C VAL A 875 -21.69 28.81 21.88
N SER A 876 -21.35 30.05 22.26
CA SER A 876 -21.22 30.45 23.67
C SER A 876 -22.56 30.39 24.44
N ASP A 877 -23.70 30.38 23.72
CA ASP A 877 -25.03 30.19 24.29
C ASP A 877 -25.33 28.71 24.55
N ARG A 878 -25.61 28.36 25.82
CA ARG A 878 -25.94 26.99 26.23
C ARG A 878 -27.10 26.40 25.43
N THR A 879 -28.12 27.20 25.14
CA THR A 879 -29.32 26.73 24.44
C THR A 879 -29.00 26.36 22.99
N VAL A 880 -28.09 27.11 22.35
CA VAL A 880 -27.60 26.79 21.00
C VAL A 880 -26.73 25.53 21.02
N ARG A 881 -25.88 25.33 22.05
CA ARG A 881 -25.14 24.06 22.20
C ARG A 881 -26.06 22.85 22.37
N GLN A 882 -27.14 23.00 23.13
CA GLN A 882 -28.17 21.97 23.25
C GLN A 882 -28.90 21.72 21.93
N ALA A 883 -29.17 22.76 21.13
CA ALA A 883 -29.74 22.58 19.79
C ALA A 883 -28.78 21.82 18.86
N ILE A 884 -27.48 22.15 18.89
CA ILE A 884 -26.44 21.41 18.17
C ILE A 884 -26.37 19.96 18.64
N ALA A 885 -26.43 19.73 19.95
CA ALA A 885 -26.46 18.39 20.51
C ALA A 885 -27.65 17.58 19.99
N ASN A 886 -28.84 18.18 19.90
CA ASN A 886 -30.02 17.48 19.39
C ASN A 886 -30.00 17.27 17.87
N ALA A 887 -29.27 18.11 17.11
CA ALA A 887 -29.21 18.06 15.65
C ALA A 887 -28.22 17.02 15.10
N VAL A 888 -27.18 16.67 15.85
CA VAL A 888 -26.09 15.82 15.35
C VAL A 888 -26.38 14.35 15.67
N ASP A 889 -26.40 13.47 14.67
CA ASP A 889 -26.65 12.04 14.86
C ASP A 889 -25.35 11.31 15.20
N ARG A 890 -25.22 10.88 16.47
CA ARG A 890 -24.02 10.20 16.95
C ARG A 890 -23.86 8.83 16.33
N GLN A 891 -24.97 8.13 16.08
CA GLN A 891 -24.95 6.83 15.43
C GLN A 891 -24.50 7.00 13.98
N GLN A 892 -25.04 7.98 13.25
CA GLN A 892 -24.62 8.25 11.88
C GLN A 892 -23.13 8.64 11.80
N CYS A 893 -22.64 9.43 12.75
CA CYS A 893 -21.21 9.73 12.85
C CYS A 893 -20.36 8.46 13.05
N ALA A 894 -20.78 7.53 13.91
CA ALA A 894 -20.08 6.25 14.13
C ALA A 894 -20.14 5.34 12.89
N ASP A 895 -21.32 5.24 12.26
CA ASP A 895 -21.57 4.41 11.07
C ASP A 895 -20.75 4.87 9.87
N ASN A 896 -20.68 6.18 9.63
CA ASN A 896 -19.92 6.73 8.52
C ASN A 896 -18.42 6.59 8.72
N ALA A 897 -17.95 6.67 9.97
CA ALA A 897 -16.53 6.84 10.26
C ALA A 897 -15.83 5.61 10.85
N GLY A 898 -16.50 4.46 10.92
CA GLY A 898 -15.89 3.19 11.35
C GLY A 898 -16.66 2.48 12.47
N PRO A 899 -17.81 1.86 12.19
CA PRO A 899 -18.71 1.29 13.21
C PRO A 899 -18.12 0.12 13.99
N ARG A 900 -17.06 -0.52 13.47
CA ARG A 900 -16.40 -1.66 14.12
C ARG A 900 -15.67 -1.29 15.42
N VAL A 901 -15.16 -0.07 15.51
CA VAL A 901 -14.29 0.39 16.62
C VAL A 901 -14.76 1.71 17.22
N LYS A 902 -15.96 2.15 16.86
CA LYS A 902 -16.57 3.39 17.35
C LYS A 902 -17.91 3.10 17.99
N THR A 903 -18.03 3.49 19.25
CA THR A 903 -19.29 3.44 19.98
C THR A 903 -19.86 4.86 20.01
N PRO A 904 -21.10 5.09 19.57
CA PRO A 904 -21.74 6.39 19.70
C PRO A 904 -21.85 6.78 21.18
N ALA A 905 -21.76 8.07 21.45
CA ALA A 905 -21.92 8.63 22.81
C ALA A 905 -23.18 9.50 22.89
N PRO A 906 -24.40 8.90 22.81
CA PRO A 906 -25.66 9.66 22.72
C PRO A 906 -26.06 10.33 24.03
N THR A 907 -25.55 9.84 25.16
CA THR A 907 -25.69 10.46 26.48
C THR A 907 -24.46 11.33 26.75
N PRO A 908 -24.56 12.67 26.60
CA PRO A 908 -23.44 13.53 26.87
C PRO A 908 -23.22 13.62 28.38
N ALA A 909 -22.33 12.82 28.91
CA ALA A 909 -21.83 12.93 30.27
C ALA A 909 -20.33 12.66 30.21
N ALA A 910 -19.53 13.47 30.89
CA ALA A 910 -18.06 13.38 30.89
C ALA A 910 -17.55 12.13 31.64
N ILE A 911 -18.05 10.96 31.28
CA ILE A 911 -17.69 9.64 31.81
C ILE A 911 -17.63 8.70 30.61
N ALA A 912 -16.56 7.91 30.52
CA ALA A 912 -16.39 6.98 29.41
C ALA A 912 -17.52 5.92 29.39
N PRO A 913 -18.13 5.62 28.23
CA PRO A 913 -19.24 4.66 28.11
C PRO A 913 -19.02 3.29 28.78
N PRO A 914 -17.82 2.67 28.75
CA PRO A 914 -17.61 1.36 29.39
C PRO A 914 -17.87 1.37 30.90
N VAL A 915 -17.61 2.50 31.57
CA VAL A 915 -17.80 2.66 33.02
C VAL A 915 -19.00 3.54 33.37
N GLN A 916 -19.62 4.21 32.40
CA GLN A 916 -20.66 5.23 32.62
C GLN A 916 -21.86 4.70 33.43
N ARG A 917 -22.34 3.49 33.16
CA ARG A 917 -23.47 2.88 33.88
C ARG A 917 -23.16 2.51 35.34
N GLN A 918 -21.88 2.49 35.73
CA GLN A 918 -21.48 2.25 37.11
C GLN A 918 -21.73 3.50 37.98
N TRP A 919 -21.77 4.67 37.35
CA TRP A 919 -21.80 5.96 38.04
C TRP A 919 -23.10 6.74 37.87
N ILE A 920 -23.81 6.58 36.74
CA ILE A 920 -25.03 7.35 36.43
C ILE A 920 -26.14 6.51 35.80
N ASP A 921 -27.39 6.98 35.91
CA ASP A 921 -28.59 6.38 35.33
C ASP A 921 -28.77 6.71 33.83
N VAL A 922 -27.97 6.05 32.99
CA VAL A 922 -27.98 6.21 31.52
C VAL A 922 -29.32 5.79 30.91
N GLY A 923 -29.92 6.69 30.12
CA GLY A 923 -31.23 6.51 29.49
C GLY A 923 -32.41 6.81 30.41
N GLY A 924 -32.17 7.00 31.71
CA GLY A 924 -33.15 7.48 32.68
C GLY A 924 -32.98 8.98 32.91
N THR A 925 -32.47 9.38 34.08
CA THR A 925 -32.17 10.79 34.39
C THR A 925 -31.23 11.41 33.36
N PHE A 926 -30.22 10.65 32.91
CA PHE A 926 -29.30 11.05 31.84
C PHE A 926 -29.77 10.49 30.51
N SER A 927 -30.75 11.15 29.90
CA SER A 927 -31.31 10.72 28.62
C SER A 927 -30.33 10.98 27.46
N GLU A 928 -30.60 10.37 26.31
CA GLU A 928 -29.91 10.73 25.08
C GLU A 928 -30.27 12.17 24.66
N MET A 929 -29.34 12.87 23.99
CA MET A 929 -29.58 14.20 23.41
C MET A 929 -29.44 14.14 21.89
N GLN A 930 -30.51 13.70 21.23
CA GLN A 930 -30.66 13.66 19.78
C GLN A 930 -32.17 13.64 19.42
N ASP A 931 -32.72 14.78 19.03
CA ASP A 931 -34.13 14.97 18.69
C ASP A 931 -34.29 16.21 17.79
N ASP A 932 -34.43 16.00 16.48
CA ASP A 932 -34.58 17.06 15.48
C ASP A 932 -35.74 18.02 15.79
N GLU A 933 -36.80 17.54 16.46
CA GLU A 933 -37.93 18.39 16.82
C GLU A 933 -37.55 19.40 17.92
N GLN A 934 -36.60 19.06 18.80
CA GLN A 934 -36.09 19.99 19.83
C GLN A 934 -35.24 21.11 19.27
N VAL A 935 -34.58 20.91 18.12
CA VAL A 935 -33.69 21.92 17.53
C VAL A 935 -34.43 23.23 17.30
N ALA A 936 -35.62 23.18 16.69
CA ALA A 936 -36.41 24.38 16.42
C ALA A 936 -36.95 25.05 17.70
N VAL A 937 -37.25 24.25 18.73
CA VAL A 937 -37.70 24.75 20.04
C VAL A 937 -36.57 25.50 20.73
N LEU A 938 -35.40 24.86 20.86
CA LEU A 938 -34.22 25.41 21.51
C LEU A 938 -33.70 26.66 20.79
N MET A 939 -33.67 26.64 19.45
CA MET A 939 -33.26 27.82 18.68
C MET A 939 -34.23 29.00 18.86
N ALA A 940 -35.54 28.74 18.94
CA ALA A 940 -36.52 29.79 19.23
C ALA A 940 -36.40 30.34 20.66
N GLU A 941 -36.15 29.47 21.65
CA GLU A 941 -35.87 29.86 23.04
C GLU A 941 -34.60 30.72 23.15
N ALA A 942 -33.58 30.41 22.35
CA ALA A 942 -32.35 31.19 22.22
C ALA A 942 -32.53 32.51 21.44
N GLY A 943 -33.76 32.81 20.97
CA GLY A 943 -34.10 34.06 20.28
C GLY A 943 -33.83 34.06 18.76
N TYR A 944 -33.57 32.91 18.14
CA TYR A 944 -33.36 32.79 16.70
C TYR A 944 -34.67 32.52 15.95
N SER A 945 -34.69 32.92 14.67
CA SER A 945 -35.75 32.55 13.72
C SER A 945 -35.15 32.27 12.35
N LYS A 946 -35.78 31.42 11.52
CA LYS A 946 -35.28 31.16 10.17
C LYS A 946 -35.50 32.37 9.26
N ASN A 947 -34.44 32.80 8.57
CA ASN A 947 -34.48 33.86 7.56
C ASN A 947 -35.06 33.34 6.22
N SER A 948 -35.06 34.18 5.17
CA SER A 948 -35.62 33.80 3.85
C SER A 948 -34.86 32.69 3.12
N GLU A 949 -33.62 32.43 3.51
CA GLU A 949 -32.75 31.38 2.95
C GLU A 949 -32.84 30.08 3.76
N GLY A 950 -33.56 30.09 4.88
CA GLY A 950 -33.76 28.92 5.74
C GLY A 950 -32.76 28.80 6.89
N HIS A 951 -31.85 29.77 7.05
CA HIS A 951 -30.84 29.79 8.12
C HIS A 951 -31.36 30.45 9.41
N TRP A 952 -30.92 29.94 10.57
CA TRP A 952 -31.21 30.57 11.86
C TRP A 952 -30.53 31.94 11.98
N GLU A 953 -31.31 32.97 12.32
CA GLU A 953 -30.84 34.35 12.49
C GLU A 953 -31.35 34.94 13.81
N HIS A 954 -30.44 35.55 14.57
CA HIS A 954 -30.75 36.30 15.78
C HIS A 954 -30.66 37.81 15.52
N PRO A 955 -31.59 38.63 16.03
CA PRO A 955 -31.61 40.08 15.76
C PRO A 955 -30.32 40.83 16.06
N ASP A 956 -29.62 40.43 17.13
CA ASP A 956 -28.40 41.10 17.60
C ASP A 956 -27.10 40.37 17.20
N ARG A 957 -27.17 39.07 16.86
CA ARG A 957 -25.98 38.23 16.60
C ARG A 957 -25.83 37.86 15.12
N GLY A 958 -26.86 38.12 14.29
CA GLY A 958 -26.87 37.79 12.88
C GLY A 958 -27.20 36.31 12.60
N VAL A 959 -26.89 35.86 11.39
CA VAL A 959 -27.03 34.46 10.97
C VAL A 959 -26.10 33.59 11.80
N ALA A 960 -26.59 32.41 12.23
CA ALA A 960 -25.84 31.44 13.01
C ALA A 960 -24.81 30.70 12.16
N THR A 961 -23.75 31.41 11.75
CA THR A 961 -22.60 30.85 11.03
C THR A 961 -21.68 30.12 11.99
N ILE A 962 -21.37 28.85 11.70
CA ILE A 962 -20.61 27.93 12.55
C ILE A 962 -19.40 27.39 11.78
N GLU A 963 -18.19 27.70 12.24
CA GLU A 963 -16.96 27.01 11.81
C GLU A 963 -16.71 25.80 12.72
N VAL A 964 -16.57 24.63 12.10
CA VAL A 964 -16.08 23.39 12.73
C VAL A 964 -14.67 23.11 12.25
N VAL A 965 -13.67 23.30 13.12
CA VAL A 965 -12.27 22.96 12.80
C VAL A 965 -11.96 21.51 13.18
N SER A 966 -11.34 20.76 12.27
CA SER A 966 -10.95 19.35 12.52
C SER A 966 -9.53 19.06 11.98
N PRO A 967 -8.76 18.13 12.60
CA PRO A 967 -7.44 17.74 12.13
C PRO A 967 -7.46 17.16 10.71
N HIS A 968 -6.63 17.72 9.83
CA HIS A 968 -6.37 17.14 8.51
C HIS A 968 -5.48 15.88 8.60
N GLY A 969 -5.74 14.88 7.76
CA GLY A 969 -5.00 13.61 7.66
C GLY A 969 -5.49 12.50 8.59
N TRP A 970 -6.47 12.79 9.46
CA TRP A 970 -7.13 11.80 10.31
C TRP A 970 -8.46 11.42 9.66
N SER A 971 -8.41 10.50 8.71
CA SER A 971 -9.51 10.17 7.79
C SER A 971 -10.85 9.97 8.49
N ASP A 972 -10.84 9.33 9.65
CA ASP A 972 -12.04 9.00 10.40
C ASP A 972 -12.62 10.23 11.14
N TRP A 973 -11.78 11.20 11.54
CA TRP A 973 -12.21 12.49 12.09
C TRP A 973 -12.69 13.46 11.01
N GLU A 974 -12.08 13.43 9.82
CA GLU A 974 -12.54 14.21 8.67
C GLU A 974 -13.95 13.78 8.24
N VAL A 975 -14.21 12.47 8.18
CA VAL A 975 -15.54 11.94 7.87
C VAL A 975 -16.58 12.34 8.92
N MET A 976 -16.25 12.22 10.22
CA MET A 976 -17.19 12.65 11.27
C MET A 976 -17.41 14.16 11.25
N ALA A 977 -16.37 14.98 11.07
CA ALA A 977 -16.52 16.43 11.01
C ALA A 977 -17.38 16.88 9.83
N ASN A 978 -17.23 16.23 8.67
CA ASN A 978 -18.09 16.48 7.50
C ASN A 978 -19.53 16.01 7.73
N THR A 979 -19.74 14.90 8.44
CA THR A 979 -21.07 14.42 8.86
C THR A 979 -21.74 15.46 9.76
N VAL A 980 -21.05 15.91 10.82
CA VAL A 980 -21.50 16.98 11.71
C VAL A 980 -21.84 18.25 10.92
N GLY A 981 -20.95 18.69 10.02
CA GLY A 981 -21.18 19.88 9.21
C GLY A 981 -22.36 19.75 8.24
N HIS A 982 -22.68 18.54 7.79
CA HIS A 982 -23.88 18.26 6.99
C HIS A 982 -25.14 18.36 7.84
N GLU A 983 -25.19 17.67 8.98
CA GLU A 983 -26.35 17.65 9.89
C GLU A 983 -26.67 19.05 10.44
N LEU A 984 -25.65 19.84 10.77
CA LEU A 984 -25.83 21.24 11.16
C LEU A 984 -26.48 22.08 10.06
N ARG A 985 -26.09 21.89 8.79
CA ARG A 985 -26.72 22.60 7.66
C ARG A 985 -28.16 22.17 7.47
N GLU A 986 -28.47 20.88 7.60
CA GLU A 986 -29.85 20.38 7.52
C GLU A 986 -30.74 20.95 8.64
N ALA A 987 -30.19 21.05 9.85
CA ALA A 987 -30.82 21.70 10.99
C ALA A 987 -31.07 23.22 10.79
N GLY A 988 -30.43 23.84 9.79
CA GLY A 988 -30.59 25.25 9.43
C GLY A 988 -29.51 26.17 10.00
N PHE A 989 -28.39 25.64 10.47
CA PHE A 989 -27.19 26.43 10.72
C PHE A 989 -26.45 26.72 9.40
N ASP A 990 -25.66 27.78 9.37
CA ASP A 990 -24.74 28.05 8.26
C ASP A 990 -23.35 27.51 8.63
N ALA A 991 -23.15 26.20 8.45
CA ALA A 991 -21.96 25.50 8.95
C ALA A 991 -20.91 25.24 7.86
N GLU A 992 -19.64 25.52 8.19
CA GLU A 992 -18.45 25.25 7.37
C GLU A 992 -17.48 24.34 8.13
N VAL A 993 -16.94 23.33 7.45
CA VAL A 993 -15.93 22.43 8.00
C VAL A 993 -14.56 22.83 7.47
N ASN A 994 -13.63 23.11 8.39
CA ASN A 994 -12.28 23.54 8.06
C ASN A 994 -11.26 22.50 8.53
N LEU A 995 -10.69 21.77 7.57
CA LEU A 995 -9.69 20.73 7.81
C LEU A 995 -8.30 21.36 7.82
N ILE A 996 -7.68 21.45 9.00
CA ILE A 996 -6.37 22.08 9.20
C ILE A 996 -5.47 21.21 10.08
N GLY A 997 -4.16 21.42 9.98
CA GLY A 997 -3.19 20.62 10.74
C GLY A 997 -3.43 20.66 12.26
N ASN A 998 -3.30 19.51 12.94
CA ASN A 998 -3.53 19.40 14.39
C ASN A 998 -2.68 20.41 15.19
N GLY A 999 -1.41 20.60 14.78
CA GLY A 999 -0.49 21.57 15.36
C GLY A 999 -1.01 23.01 15.30
N THR A 1000 -1.66 23.42 14.21
CA THR A 1000 -2.31 24.74 14.09
C THR A 1000 -3.49 24.85 15.05
N ILE A 1001 -4.31 23.80 15.18
CA ILE A 1001 -5.47 23.87 16.07
C ILE A 1001 -5.02 23.97 17.54
N VAL A 1002 -4.07 23.14 18.01
CA VAL A 1002 -3.62 23.17 19.42
C VAL A 1002 -2.60 24.26 19.72
N GLY A 1003 -1.81 24.70 18.74
CA GLY A 1003 -0.74 25.68 18.92
C GLY A 1003 -1.15 27.11 18.60
N GLU A 1004 -2.20 27.31 17.80
CA GLU A 1004 -2.65 28.64 17.36
C GLU A 1004 -4.14 28.87 17.62
N ARG A 1005 -5.03 28.01 17.12
CA ARG A 1005 -6.48 28.29 17.17
C ARG A 1005 -7.01 28.30 18.60
N ILE A 1006 -6.84 27.19 19.33
CA ILE A 1006 -7.32 27.06 20.71
C ILE A 1006 -6.66 28.06 21.66
N PRO A 1007 -5.31 28.19 21.70
CA PRO A 1007 -4.65 29.13 22.62
C PRO A 1007 -5.04 30.60 22.40
N ASN A 1008 -5.36 30.98 21.17
CA ASN A 1008 -5.78 32.34 20.84
C ASN A 1008 -7.30 32.55 20.92
N GLY A 1009 -8.09 31.50 21.23
CA GLY A 1009 -9.55 31.57 21.20
C GLY A 1009 -10.15 31.74 19.79
N ASN A 1010 -9.35 31.52 18.74
CA ASN A 1010 -9.72 31.76 17.33
C ASN A 1010 -10.45 30.55 16.72
N PHE A 1011 -11.50 30.07 17.38
CA PHE A 1011 -12.34 28.96 16.91
C PHE A 1011 -13.75 29.10 17.50
N GLN A 1012 -14.73 28.47 16.85
CA GLN A 1012 -16.09 28.34 17.41
C GLN A 1012 -16.33 26.94 17.94
N ILE A 1013 -16.15 25.93 17.08
CA ILE A 1013 -16.18 24.51 17.43
C ILE A 1013 -14.87 23.88 16.97
N ALA A 1014 -14.20 23.16 17.87
CA ALA A 1014 -13.02 22.35 17.53
C ALA A 1014 -13.28 20.86 17.80
N CYS A 1015 -13.04 20.01 16.81
CA CYS A 1015 -13.03 18.56 17.01
C CYS A 1015 -11.81 18.20 17.87
N ARG A 1016 -12.05 17.64 19.05
CA ARG A 1016 -11.01 17.29 20.05
C ARG A 1016 -11.35 16.02 20.81
N ALA A 1017 -10.37 15.45 21.49
CA ALA A 1017 -10.58 14.31 22.37
C ALA A 1017 -11.41 14.79 23.57
N TRP A 1018 -12.62 14.24 23.75
CA TRP A 1018 -13.50 14.67 24.84
C TRP A 1018 -13.18 14.05 26.20
N LEU A 1019 -12.27 13.08 26.22
CA LEU A 1019 -11.70 12.49 27.42
C LEU A 1019 -10.16 12.55 27.33
N PRO A 1020 -9.45 12.54 28.46
CA PRO A 1020 -7.98 12.57 28.47
C PRO A 1020 -7.33 11.29 27.92
N GLY A 1021 -8.11 10.22 27.70
CA GLY A 1021 -7.64 8.91 27.24
C GLY A 1021 -6.89 8.12 28.32
N ASN A 1022 -6.31 6.99 27.91
CA ASN A 1022 -5.50 6.10 28.75
C ASN A 1022 -6.27 5.53 29.95
N ALA A 1023 -5.53 4.85 30.83
CA ALA A 1023 -6.03 4.30 32.08
C ALA A 1023 -6.75 5.32 32.96
N ARG A 1024 -6.32 6.59 32.96
CA ARG A 1024 -6.97 7.66 33.76
C ARG A 1024 -8.43 7.87 33.42
N SER A 1025 -8.83 7.65 32.17
CA SER A 1025 -10.21 7.86 31.76
C SER A 1025 -11.17 6.75 32.19
N SER A 1026 -10.64 5.68 32.80
CA SER A 1026 -11.44 4.63 33.42
C SER A 1026 -12.03 5.06 34.78
N PHE A 1027 -11.49 6.12 35.38
CA PHE A 1027 -11.99 6.71 36.63
C PHE A 1027 -12.57 8.13 36.38
N PRO A 1028 -13.85 8.42 36.71
CA PRO A 1028 -14.56 9.63 36.27
C PRO A 1028 -13.95 10.99 36.63
N TYR A 1029 -13.15 11.08 37.69
CA TYR A 1029 -12.51 12.35 38.08
C TYR A 1029 -11.72 13.00 36.93
N PHE A 1030 -10.91 12.22 36.20
CA PHE A 1030 -10.06 12.77 35.14
C PHE A 1030 -10.87 13.24 33.91
N PRO A 1031 -11.81 12.45 33.36
CA PRO A 1031 -12.82 12.90 32.40
C PRO A 1031 -13.56 14.18 32.79
N LEU A 1032 -14.11 14.23 34.01
CA LEU A 1032 -14.90 15.36 34.49
C LEU A 1032 -14.04 16.63 34.54
N ARG A 1033 -12.85 16.53 35.16
CA ARG A 1033 -11.88 17.64 35.20
C ARG A 1033 -11.48 18.10 33.80
N HIS A 1034 -11.27 17.19 32.86
CA HIS A 1034 -10.90 17.50 31.47
C HIS A 1034 -11.98 18.30 30.75
N VAL A 1035 -13.23 17.84 30.80
CA VAL A 1035 -14.37 18.49 30.11
C VAL A 1035 -14.76 19.81 30.77
N LEU A 1036 -14.71 19.88 32.11
CA LEU A 1036 -15.10 21.05 32.89
C LEU A 1036 -14.04 22.15 32.94
N GLY A 1037 -13.15 22.22 31.95
CA GLY A 1037 -12.19 23.32 31.76
C GLY A 1037 -10.72 22.96 32.02
N GLY A 1038 -10.42 21.78 32.56
CA GLY A 1038 -9.04 21.35 32.78
C GLY A 1038 -8.28 21.04 31.48
N SER A 1039 -8.98 20.77 30.39
CA SER A 1039 -8.37 20.63 29.07
C SER A 1039 -7.85 21.96 28.54
N PHE A 1040 -6.67 21.93 27.91
CA PHE A 1040 -6.02 23.08 27.25
C PHE A 1040 -5.85 24.32 28.12
N GLY A 1041 -5.84 24.20 29.46
CA GLY A 1041 -5.75 25.36 30.36
C GLY A 1041 -6.95 26.31 30.27
N ASN A 1042 -8.14 25.77 29.97
CA ASN A 1042 -9.39 26.50 29.81
C ASN A 1042 -9.38 27.62 28.74
N GLN A 1043 -8.65 27.44 27.64
CA GLN A 1043 -8.62 28.43 26.57
C GLN A 1043 -9.95 28.59 25.81
N GLN A 1044 -10.83 27.60 25.91
CA GLN A 1044 -12.23 27.65 25.50
C GLN A 1044 -13.11 28.55 26.37
N LYS A 1045 -12.55 29.16 27.44
CA LYS A 1045 -13.22 30.09 28.36
C LYS A 1045 -14.46 29.51 29.04
N TYR A 1046 -14.44 28.22 29.38
CA TYR A 1046 -15.53 27.62 30.14
C TYR A 1046 -15.68 28.33 31.49
N PRO A 1047 -16.87 28.90 31.80
CA PRO A 1047 -17.03 29.76 32.97
C PRO A 1047 -16.91 29.02 34.30
N GLY A 1048 -17.14 27.70 34.32
CA GLY A 1048 -17.16 26.90 35.55
C GLY A 1048 -15.77 26.51 36.08
N TRP A 1049 -14.67 26.79 35.39
CA TRP A 1049 -13.35 26.30 35.80
C TRP A 1049 -12.60 27.20 36.79
N MET A 1050 -12.85 28.51 36.77
CA MET A 1050 -12.05 29.47 37.53
C MET A 1050 -12.34 29.38 39.04
N ALA A 1051 -11.34 29.61 39.90
CA ALA A 1051 -11.53 29.57 41.35
C ALA A 1051 -12.51 30.64 41.89
N ASP A 1052 -12.74 31.71 41.13
CA ASP A 1052 -13.77 32.74 41.36
C ASP A 1052 -14.98 32.60 40.42
N ALA A 1053 -15.09 31.46 39.73
CA ALA A 1053 -16.23 31.14 38.88
C ALA A 1053 -17.53 31.26 39.67
N GLN A 1054 -18.56 31.78 39.00
CA GLN A 1054 -19.91 31.68 39.54
C GLN A 1054 -20.35 30.21 39.46
N PRO A 1055 -21.13 29.72 40.44
CA PRO A 1055 -21.75 28.41 40.35
C PRO A 1055 -22.48 28.25 39.02
N ILE A 1056 -22.36 27.09 38.39
CA ILE A 1056 -23.07 26.78 37.16
C ILE A 1056 -24.50 26.40 37.53
N GLU A 1057 -25.46 27.16 37.01
CA GLU A 1057 -26.89 26.88 37.20
C GLU A 1057 -27.38 25.89 36.14
N VAL A 1058 -27.85 24.73 36.59
CA VAL A 1058 -28.46 23.68 35.75
C VAL A 1058 -29.82 23.27 36.32
N PRO A 1059 -30.72 22.64 35.55
CA PRO A 1059 -31.95 22.07 36.09
C PRO A 1059 -31.66 21.12 37.25
N ALA A 1060 -32.51 21.06 38.28
CA ALA A 1060 -32.36 20.05 39.32
C ALA A 1060 -32.68 18.66 38.76
N MET A 1061 -31.90 17.63 39.10
CA MET A 1061 -32.07 16.25 38.62
C MET A 1061 -33.47 15.67 38.93
N ASP A 1062 -34.11 16.10 40.01
CA ASP A 1062 -35.45 15.68 40.42
C ASP A 1062 -36.60 16.48 39.77
N GLY A 1063 -36.27 17.45 38.91
CA GLY A 1063 -37.22 18.34 38.25
C GLY A 1063 -37.83 19.43 39.14
N SER A 1064 -37.30 19.65 40.36
CA SER A 1064 -37.86 20.62 41.32
C SER A 1064 -37.57 22.10 41.03
N GLY A 1065 -36.73 22.40 40.04
CA GLY A 1065 -36.29 23.75 39.69
C GLY A 1065 -34.89 23.75 39.08
N THR A 1066 -34.01 24.63 39.56
CA THR A 1066 -32.57 24.65 39.23
C THR A 1066 -31.72 24.26 40.44
N MET A 1067 -30.50 23.82 40.18
CA MET A 1067 -29.43 23.61 41.14
C MET A 1067 -28.18 24.39 40.70
N GLU A 1068 -27.39 24.83 41.66
CA GLU A 1068 -26.13 25.55 41.43
C GLU A 1068 -24.97 24.65 41.86
N VAL A 1069 -24.01 24.44 40.96
CA VAL A 1069 -22.83 23.60 41.24
C VAL A 1069 -21.57 24.45 41.14
N ASN A 1070 -20.80 24.49 42.23
CA ASN A 1070 -19.46 25.07 42.24
C ASN A 1070 -18.47 24.00 41.76
N VAL A 1071 -18.16 24.03 40.46
CA VAL A 1071 -17.39 22.98 39.78
C VAL A 1071 -15.99 22.76 40.38
N PRO A 1072 -15.16 23.79 40.66
CA PRO A 1072 -13.86 23.60 41.26
C PRO A 1072 -13.96 23.01 42.67
N GLU A 1073 -14.86 23.52 43.51
CA GLU A 1073 -15.08 22.99 44.87
C GLU A 1073 -15.54 21.53 44.86
N ALA A 1074 -16.42 21.15 43.93
CA ALA A 1074 -16.87 19.77 43.78
C ALA A 1074 -15.76 18.84 43.27
N LEU A 1075 -14.91 19.31 42.34
CA LEU A 1075 -13.73 18.57 41.90
C LEU A 1075 -12.70 18.40 43.02
N ASP A 1076 -12.44 19.43 43.82
CA ASP A 1076 -11.52 19.37 44.97
C ASP A 1076 -12.03 18.40 46.05
N ARG A 1077 -13.34 18.41 46.33
CA ARG A 1077 -13.96 17.43 47.24
C ARG A 1077 -13.87 16.01 46.70
N LEU A 1078 -14.07 15.83 45.39
CA LEU A 1078 -13.93 14.52 44.75
C LEU A 1078 -12.47 14.03 44.81
N ALA A 1079 -11.51 14.94 44.69
CA ALA A 1079 -10.08 14.66 44.79
C ALA A 1079 -9.66 14.20 46.20
N THR A 1080 -10.38 14.59 47.25
CA THR A 1080 -9.98 14.41 48.66
C THR A 1080 -10.86 13.45 49.45
N THR A 1081 -12.05 13.11 48.95
CA THR A 1081 -12.94 12.18 49.65
C THR A 1081 -12.42 10.73 49.59
N THR A 1082 -12.63 10.01 50.70
CA THR A 1082 -12.39 8.57 50.85
C THR A 1082 -13.70 7.81 51.14
N ASP A 1083 -14.84 8.52 51.13
CA ASP A 1083 -16.17 7.96 51.31
C ASP A 1083 -16.78 7.65 49.95
N ALA A 1084 -17.05 6.37 49.69
CA ALA A 1084 -17.54 5.90 48.39
C ALA A 1084 -18.95 6.44 48.05
N ASP A 1085 -19.79 6.74 49.03
CA ASP A 1085 -21.13 7.30 48.78
C ASP A 1085 -21.02 8.79 48.39
N GLU A 1086 -20.12 9.54 49.03
CA GLU A 1086 -19.83 10.92 48.65
C GLU A 1086 -19.16 11.02 47.28
N GLU A 1087 -18.22 10.13 46.98
CA GLU A 1087 -17.55 10.01 45.67
C GLU A 1087 -18.57 9.83 44.54
N ALA A 1088 -19.46 8.84 44.67
CA ALA A 1088 -20.49 8.56 43.68
C ALA A 1088 -21.44 9.76 43.48
N ALA A 1089 -21.84 10.42 44.58
CA ALA A 1089 -22.73 11.59 44.51
C ALA A 1089 -22.07 12.79 43.81
N LEU A 1090 -20.80 13.06 44.08
CA LEU A 1090 -20.05 14.15 43.42
C LEU A 1090 -19.84 13.87 41.92
N ILE A 1091 -19.57 12.62 41.56
CA ILE A 1091 -19.46 12.20 40.16
C ILE A 1091 -20.78 12.39 39.43
N GLU A 1092 -21.91 11.97 40.01
CA GLU A 1092 -23.24 12.16 39.42
C GLU A 1092 -23.58 13.66 39.27
N GLU A 1093 -23.30 14.48 40.28
CA GLU A 1093 -23.51 15.93 40.25
C GLU A 1093 -22.70 16.62 39.15
N LEU A 1094 -21.40 16.34 39.06
CA LEU A 1094 -20.53 16.92 38.03
C LEU A 1094 -20.88 16.41 36.63
N ALA A 1095 -21.22 15.12 36.50
CA ALA A 1095 -21.68 14.56 35.23
C ALA A 1095 -22.97 15.26 34.77
N TRP A 1096 -23.89 15.55 35.69
CA TRP A 1096 -25.11 16.29 35.40
C TRP A 1096 -24.82 17.70 34.88
N VAL A 1097 -23.84 18.40 35.45
CA VAL A 1097 -23.39 19.69 34.89
C VAL A 1097 -22.91 19.54 33.45
N THR A 1098 -22.08 18.54 33.15
CA THR A 1098 -21.60 18.33 31.78
C THR A 1098 -22.72 17.97 30.81
N HIS A 1099 -23.71 17.20 31.26
CA HIS A 1099 -24.88 16.83 30.49
C HIS A 1099 -25.78 18.01 30.17
N GLN A 1100 -25.94 18.93 31.12
CA GLN A 1100 -26.85 20.05 30.98
C GLN A 1100 -26.20 21.26 30.29
N ASP A 1101 -24.96 21.58 30.60
CA ASP A 1101 -24.28 22.80 30.12
C ASP A 1101 -23.43 22.58 28.85
N LEU A 1102 -23.10 21.32 28.54
CA LEU A 1102 -22.35 20.89 27.36
C LEU A 1102 -21.08 21.71 27.09
N PRO A 1103 -20.08 21.70 28.00
CA PRO A 1103 -18.78 22.32 27.72
C PRO A 1103 -18.10 21.70 26.49
N MET A 1104 -18.33 20.41 26.33
CA MET A 1104 -17.89 19.62 25.19
C MET A 1104 -18.96 18.59 24.87
N LEU A 1105 -19.23 18.36 23.59
CA LEU A 1105 -20.19 17.37 23.14
C LEU A 1105 -19.47 16.07 22.75
N PRO A 1106 -19.68 14.95 23.45
CA PRO A 1106 -19.17 13.68 22.97
C PRO A 1106 -19.91 13.24 21.70
N ILE A 1107 -19.14 12.78 20.71
CA ILE A 1107 -19.70 12.20 19.47
C ILE A 1107 -19.54 10.68 19.50
N VAL A 1108 -18.31 10.20 19.66
CA VAL A 1108 -18.01 8.77 19.78
C VAL A 1108 -16.98 8.50 20.88
N THR A 1109 -16.92 7.26 21.35
CA THR A 1109 -15.70 6.68 21.92
C THR A 1109 -15.09 5.67 20.98
N LYS A 1110 -13.77 5.55 21.01
CA LYS A 1110 -12.98 4.69 20.15
C LYS A 1110 -12.40 3.51 20.94
N GLN A 1111 -12.42 2.33 20.34
CA GLN A 1111 -11.47 1.26 20.65
C GLN A 1111 -10.18 1.54 19.90
N GLU A 1112 -9.08 1.62 20.65
CA GLU A 1112 -7.76 1.78 20.05
C GLU A 1112 -7.31 0.44 19.49
N GLN A 1113 -6.56 0.51 18.39
CA GLN A 1113 -6.15 -0.66 17.65
C GLN A 1113 -4.62 -0.63 17.57
N SER A 1114 -4.01 -1.71 18.01
CA SER A 1114 -2.61 -2.03 17.75
C SER A 1114 -2.56 -3.31 16.94
N PHE A 1115 -1.54 -3.45 16.11
CA PHE A 1115 -1.35 -4.62 15.28
C PHE A 1115 0.05 -5.16 15.48
N ILE A 1116 0.16 -6.48 15.60
CA ILE A 1116 1.43 -7.20 15.59
C ILE A 1116 1.34 -8.20 14.45
N ASN A 1117 2.27 -8.11 13.52
CA ASN A 1117 2.40 -9.06 12.44
C ASN A 1117 3.14 -10.30 12.98
N THR A 1118 2.49 -11.45 12.92
CA THR A 1118 3.02 -12.73 13.43
C THR A 1118 3.88 -13.50 12.44
N GLN A 1119 4.16 -12.90 11.29
CA GLN A 1119 5.04 -13.43 10.26
C GLN A 1119 6.45 -13.68 10.76
N ASN A 1120 7.03 -12.68 11.44
CA ASN A 1120 8.38 -12.75 12.02
C ASN A 1120 8.37 -12.60 13.55
N LEU A 1121 7.19 -12.49 14.16
CA LEU A 1121 7.03 -12.35 15.61
C LEU A 1121 6.07 -13.41 16.17
N THR A 1122 6.40 -14.01 17.30
CA THR A 1122 5.37 -14.64 18.14
C THR A 1122 4.55 -13.56 18.81
N ALA A 1123 3.25 -13.76 18.99
CA ALA A 1123 2.41 -12.88 19.79
C ALA A 1123 1.23 -13.66 20.40
N PRO A 1124 0.76 -13.29 21.61
CA PRO A 1124 -0.39 -13.93 22.24
C PRO A 1124 -1.68 -13.58 21.47
N PRO A 1125 -2.75 -14.38 21.60
CA PRO A 1125 -4.06 -14.06 21.02
C PRO A 1125 -4.60 -12.69 21.43
N GLU A 1126 -5.52 -12.11 20.64
CA GLU A 1126 -6.05 -10.75 20.85
C GLU A 1126 -6.76 -10.55 22.20
N ASP A 1127 -7.29 -11.62 22.79
CA ASP A 1127 -8.03 -11.64 24.06
C ASP A 1127 -7.16 -12.04 25.27
N ALA A 1128 -5.87 -12.30 25.07
CA ALA A 1128 -4.96 -12.64 26.16
C ALA A 1128 -4.87 -11.49 27.17
N GLU A 1129 -4.88 -11.82 28.46
CA GLU A 1129 -4.93 -10.86 29.56
C GLU A 1129 -3.73 -9.92 29.53
N GLU A 1130 -2.54 -10.45 29.26
CA GLU A 1130 -1.27 -9.71 29.14
C GLU A 1130 -1.23 -8.75 27.93
N ALA A 1131 -2.09 -8.96 26.93
CA ALA A 1131 -2.21 -8.10 25.77
C ALA A 1131 -3.22 -6.94 25.96
N GLN A 1132 -4.04 -6.98 27.04
CA GLN A 1132 -5.03 -5.94 27.38
C GLN A 1132 -4.40 -4.68 28.02
N VAL A 1133 -3.27 -4.24 27.48
CA VAL A 1133 -2.56 -3.05 27.92
C VAL A 1133 -2.51 -2.00 26.83
N LYS A 1134 -2.31 -0.75 27.25
CA LYS A 1134 -1.96 0.34 26.36
C LYS A 1134 -0.59 0.06 25.71
N TRP A 1135 -0.63 -0.36 24.44
CA TRP A 1135 0.46 -0.49 23.46
C TRP A 1135 1.21 -1.83 23.54
N PRO A 1136 0.54 -2.96 23.23
CA PRO A 1136 1.08 -4.31 23.40
C PRO A 1136 2.42 -4.51 22.68
N ALA A 1137 2.59 -3.97 21.48
CA ALA A 1137 3.84 -4.05 20.69
C ALA A 1137 5.11 -3.53 21.39
N THR A 1138 4.95 -2.72 22.44
CA THR A 1138 6.09 -2.22 23.26
C THR A 1138 6.17 -2.86 24.63
N TYR A 1139 5.08 -3.46 25.12
CA TYR A 1139 5.02 -4.11 26.42
C TYR A 1139 5.37 -5.60 26.35
N LEU A 1140 4.78 -6.32 25.40
CA LEU A 1140 4.93 -7.78 25.24
C LEU A 1140 6.39 -8.23 25.07
N PRO A 1141 7.28 -7.49 24.36
CA PRO A 1141 8.70 -7.84 24.31
C PRO A 1141 9.35 -7.84 25.68
N THR A 1142 8.98 -6.89 26.55
CA THR A 1142 9.61 -6.74 27.87
C THR A 1142 9.26 -7.87 28.85
N ILE A 1143 8.24 -8.67 28.53
CA ILE A 1143 7.82 -9.83 29.33
C ILE A 1143 8.03 -11.16 28.58
N GLY A 1144 8.63 -11.14 27.39
CA GLY A 1144 8.94 -12.34 26.61
C GLY A 1144 7.75 -12.93 25.86
N ALA A 1145 6.61 -12.23 25.83
CA ALA A 1145 5.39 -12.68 25.15
C ALA A 1145 5.39 -12.34 23.65
N MET A 1146 6.35 -11.52 23.20
CA MET A 1146 6.58 -11.21 21.79
C MET A 1146 8.06 -11.42 21.47
N GLN A 1147 8.38 -12.38 20.59
CA GLN A 1147 9.74 -12.80 20.23
C GLN A 1147 9.88 -12.85 18.72
N TYR A 1148 11.06 -12.55 18.18
CA TYR A 1148 11.38 -12.80 16.78
C TYR A 1148 11.48 -14.31 16.50
N THR A 1149 10.87 -14.78 15.43
CA THR A 1149 10.91 -16.20 15.01
C THR A 1149 11.12 -16.31 13.50
N THR A 1150 11.89 -17.32 13.07
CA THR A 1150 12.05 -17.69 11.66
C THR A 1150 11.16 -18.86 11.25
N ASP A 1151 10.49 -19.48 12.22
CA ASP A 1151 9.55 -20.57 12.03
C ASP A 1151 8.14 -20.04 12.36
N PRO A 1152 7.16 -20.08 11.43
CA PRO A 1152 5.81 -19.63 11.72
C PRO A 1152 5.20 -20.53 12.81
N PRO A 1153 4.51 -19.96 13.82
CA PRO A 1153 3.96 -20.74 14.92
C PRO A 1153 2.92 -21.74 14.41
N THR A 1154 3.06 -22.99 14.85
CA THR A 1154 2.05 -24.02 14.67
C THR A 1154 1.00 -23.92 15.78
N VAL A 1155 -0.19 -24.48 15.57
CA VAL A 1155 -1.23 -24.59 16.61
C VAL A 1155 -0.73 -25.30 17.88
N GLU A 1156 0.38 -26.05 17.81
CA GLU A 1156 1.02 -26.71 18.95
C GLU A 1156 1.83 -25.75 19.85
N ASP A 1157 2.22 -24.58 19.35
CA ASP A 1157 3.04 -23.60 20.08
C ASP A 1157 2.24 -22.76 21.10
N TYR A 1158 0.91 -22.85 21.06
CA TYR A 1158 0.01 -22.25 22.06
C TYR A 1158 -0.22 -23.16 23.28
N VAL A 1159 0.49 -24.29 23.41
CA VAL A 1159 0.40 -25.19 24.56
C VAL A 1159 1.59 -24.98 25.49
N GLY A 1160 1.34 -24.34 26.64
CA GLY A 1160 2.36 -24.12 27.68
C GLY A 1160 3.02 -25.42 28.17
N SER A 1161 4.26 -25.29 28.63
CA SER A 1161 5.20 -26.37 29.00
C SER A 1161 4.76 -27.29 30.15
N ASP A 1162 3.60 -27.06 30.76
CA ASP A 1162 3.08 -27.84 31.89
C ASP A 1162 2.05 -28.92 31.52
N GLY A 1163 1.62 -29.02 30.25
CA GLY A 1163 0.98 -30.24 29.72
C GLY A 1163 -0.37 -30.66 30.32
N ASP A 1164 -1.12 -29.76 30.98
CA ASP A 1164 -2.50 -30.02 31.39
C ASP A 1164 -3.49 -29.25 30.49
N LEU A 1165 -4.24 -29.98 29.67
CA LEU A 1165 -5.40 -29.47 28.92
C LEU A 1165 -6.69 -29.71 29.73
N ASP A 1166 -7.41 -28.65 30.10
CA ASP A 1166 -8.81 -28.74 30.52
C ASP A 1166 -9.70 -28.86 29.27
N PRO A 1167 -10.42 -29.98 29.05
CA PRO A 1167 -11.25 -30.18 27.86
C PRO A 1167 -12.44 -29.22 27.74
N SER A 1168 -12.69 -28.36 28.73
CA SER A 1168 -13.78 -27.38 28.69
C SER A 1168 -13.44 -26.10 27.92
N GLU A 1169 -12.16 -25.72 27.79
CA GLU A 1169 -11.75 -24.48 27.09
C GLU A 1169 -11.68 -24.64 25.56
N VAL A 1170 -11.40 -25.85 25.06
CA VAL A 1170 -11.38 -26.15 23.61
C VAL A 1170 -12.77 -26.04 22.96
N MET A 1171 -13.84 -26.06 23.77
CA MET A 1171 -15.23 -25.91 23.31
C MET A 1171 -15.76 -24.47 23.40
N GLU A 1172 -15.08 -23.55 24.09
CA GLU A 1172 -15.49 -22.14 24.18
C GLU A 1172 -14.85 -21.25 23.09
N ALA A 1173 -13.68 -21.63 22.57
CA ALA A 1173 -13.02 -20.91 21.46
C ALA A 1173 -13.66 -21.10 20.06
N LYS A 1174 -14.72 -21.91 19.93
CA LYS A 1174 -15.48 -22.11 18.67
C LYS A 1174 -16.91 -21.58 18.76
N GLY A 1175 -17.01 -20.40 19.35
CA GLY A 1175 -18.25 -19.75 19.68
C GLY A 1175 -18.85 -18.86 18.60
N ASP A 1176 -18.35 -18.80 17.37
CA ASP A 1176 -19.09 -18.18 16.25
C ASP A 1176 -18.61 -18.75 14.90
N TYR A 1177 -19.55 -18.92 13.96
CA TYR A 1177 -19.41 -19.50 12.61
C TYR A 1177 -19.41 -21.04 12.49
N LEU A 1178 -20.59 -21.63 12.66
CA LEU A 1178 -20.94 -22.94 12.07
C LEU A 1178 -22.08 -22.78 11.05
N THR A 1179 -21.74 -22.42 9.81
CA THR A 1179 -22.56 -22.73 8.63
C THR A 1179 -21.66 -23.10 7.45
N GLY A 1180 -21.45 -24.40 7.21
CA GLY A 1180 -20.78 -24.90 6.00
C GLY A 1180 -20.12 -26.26 6.21
N ASP A 1181 -20.36 -27.20 5.30
CA ASP A 1181 -20.12 -28.64 5.42
C ASP A 1181 -18.71 -29.09 5.85
N ILE A 1182 -18.63 -29.81 6.98
CA ILE A 1182 -17.49 -30.68 7.31
C ILE A 1182 -17.71 -32.04 6.62
N SER A 1183 -16.73 -32.50 5.84
CA SER A 1183 -16.80 -33.79 5.16
C SER A 1183 -16.95 -34.94 6.18
N LEU A 1184 -17.81 -35.90 5.84
CA LEU A 1184 -18.10 -37.07 6.68
C LEU A 1184 -16.84 -37.90 7.02
N GLU A 1185 -15.75 -37.74 6.28
CA GLU A 1185 -14.47 -38.42 6.50
C GLU A 1185 -13.69 -37.85 7.68
N LEU A 1186 -13.73 -36.53 7.92
CA LEU A 1186 -13.03 -35.91 9.05
C LEU A 1186 -13.71 -36.29 10.39
N ALA A 1187 -15.04 -36.31 10.41
CA ALA A 1187 -15.82 -36.75 11.59
C ALA A 1187 -15.61 -38.23 11.93
N VAL A 1188 -15.36 -39.09 10.93
CA VAL A 1188 -15.09 -40.53 11.12
C VAL A 1188 -13.64 -40.79 11.55
N SER A 1189 -12.68 -39.96 11.12
CA SER A 1189 -11.28 -40.03 11.56
C SER A 1189 -11.13 -39.71 13.05
N VAL A 1190 -11.78 -38.62 13.51
CA VAL A 1190 -11.74 -38.18 14.91
C VAL A 1190 -12.44 -39.19 15.84
N MET A 1191 -13.58 -39.77 15.42
CA MET A 1191 -14.27 -40.80 16.22
C MET A 1191 -13.53 -42.14 16.28
N ARG A 1192 -12.71 -42.49 15.27
CA ARG A 1192 -11.91 -43.73 15.30
C ARG A 1192 -10.73 -43.64 16.26
N ARG A 1193 -10.10 -42.47 16.41
CA ARG A 1193 -9.02 -42.25 17.39
C ARG A 1193 -9.52 -42.23 18.84
N PHE A 1194 -10.73 -41.76 19.11
CA PHE A 1194 -11.23 -41.65 20.50
C PHE A 1194 -11.80 -42.94 21.11
N PHE A 1195 -12.19 -43.94 20.31
CA PHE A 1195 -12.80 -45.18 20.84
C PHE A 1195 -11.99 -46.47 20.67
N PHE A 1196 -10.94 -46.47 19.84
CA PHE A 1196 -10.03 -47.61 19.69
C PHE A 1196 -8.61 -47.14 19.39
N GLY A 1197 -7.87 -46.78 20.44
CA GLY A 1197 -6.45 -46.42 20.38
C GLY A 1197 -5.98 -45.90 21.71
#